data_AF-A0A7C7PW55-F1
#
_entry.id   AF-A0A7C7PW55-F1
#
_cell.length_a   1.000
_cell.length_b   1.000
_cell.length_c   1.000
_cell.angle_alpha   90.00
_cell.angle_beta   90.00
_cell.angle_gamma   90.00
#
_symmetry.space_group_name_H-M   'P 1'
#
loop_
_entity.id
_entity.type
_entity.pdbx_description
1 polymer ?
#
loop_
_entity_poly.entity_id
_entity_poly.type
_entity_poly.pdbx_seq_one_letter_code
_entity_poly.pdbx_strand_id
1 'polypeptide(L)'
;MRGIKLFFQIVALLVACSDAHPAEQPKDHTPFSFVQVTDTHIIAGKPVDVIKEGIEDIKRLKPEPKFVVVTGDLVDGEKGKEAVMLYKKLFSELRCPVYPVRGNHDWVWEHEWGKEILGERNYAFDIPPYHFIVLDNIDIQDETAKDTFGGIFPERTIAWLREHLKSVDKKTPIIIFCHATIYRPQSYSDKLPGDAYNYEAVLELLKPYKVVAWFAGHAHCNAHVRKDGVDYFTTGCLSDNRGNVGCPLGYRVVTVFKDRVETTYRPVRPTIVVAQDGSGDFNGKDERPIIEALEFAKAEGGGRILIKTGTYMLRRAIVLKSARYLAIVGEPGTILKVVDQCETVLTTDARPGDKELAVEDASQFVAGAKVEILAPPAKPTWKIRTVHRVAKGKLLLASPLDFRCPKGTRVVLAANVIELWGCHDITLTNLTLDGNKDQRTRVRDHCHQCGVHSSGLRNTHIINCTVKNTWYRGLSFYGPRGVLISACTLRNISDAAINFDHHSYWCVAIGNDIENCSGGVELNDTADCVVKGNKIRNCARFGVCIWRWHLTKGPDGKPGTFQNVRNKVLDNHIVAPGREAGIYADGAGLNEIIGNIIEGGQAAKHGILIKCPKNRIERNTVTGMSGYGIVIKGKGNILIGNNCEGNRAGAFNIEDPEVILWDNIPKVGVQNKR
;
A
#
# COMPACT_ATOMS: atom_id res chain seq x y z
N MET A 1 21.81 -58.84 -3.34
CA MET A 1 20.59 -59.43 -3.93
C MET A 1 19.61 -59.81 -2.82
N ARG A 2 18.62 -58.94 -2.55
CA ARG A 2 17.34 -59.29 -1.92
C ARG A 2 16.28 -58.52 -2.70
N GLY A 3 15.44 -59.28 -3.39
CA GLY A 3 14.66 -58.85 -4.54
C GLY A 3 13.37 -58.14 -4.15
N ILE A 4 13.12 -57.10 -4.93
CA ILE A 4 11.87 -56.39 -5.14
C ILE A 4 10.89 -57.33 -5.85
N LYS A 5 9.80 -57.72 -5.19
CA LYS A 5 8.57 -58.26 -5.80
C LYS A 5 7.39 -57.97 -4.87
N LEU A 6 6.77 -56.80 -5.02
CA LEU A 6 5.36 -56.60 -4.73
C LEU A 6 4.86 -55.28 -5.35
N PHE A 7 4.65 -55.31 -6.66
CA PHE A 7 3.85 -54.32 -7.37
C PHE A 7 3.11 -55.12 -8.45
N PHE A 8 1.79 -54.91 -8.58
CA PHE A 8 0.83 -55.64 -9.42
C PHE A 8 0.23 -56.91 -8.83
N GLN A 9 -0.80 -56.73 -7.98
CA GLN A 9 -2.12 -57.36 -8.16
C GLN A 9 -3.04 -56.89 -7.03
N ILE A 10 -4.09 -56.16 -7.41
CA ILE A 10 -5.47 -56.09 -6.85
C ILE A 10 -6.03 -54.75 -7.36
N VAL A 11 -6.47 -54.78 -8.62
CA VAL A 11 -7.51 -53.91 -9.15
C VAL A 11 -8.71 -54.83 -9.38
N ALA A 12 -9.88 -54.35 -8.97
CA ALA A 12 -11.24 -54.80 -9.30
C ALA A 12 -12.03 -55.57 -8.22
N LEU A 13 -13.03 -54.82 -7.71
CA LEU A 13 -14.36 -55.20 -7.21
C LEU A 13 -14.48 -55.95 -5.87
N LEU A 14 -14.98 -55.23 -4.85
CA LEU A 14 -16.36 -55.40 -4.38
C LEU A 14 -16.80 -54.21 -3.53
N VAL A 15 -17.91 -53.62 -3.98
CA VAL A 15 -18.74 -52.62 -3.31
C VAL A 15 -19.47 -53.27 -2.14
N ALA A 16 -19.41 -52.69 -0.94
CA ALA A 16 -20.51 -52.72 0.04
C ALA A 16 -20.29 -51.70 1.17
N CYS A 17 -21.25 -50.77 1.27
CA CYS A 17 -21.67 -49.97 2.42
C CYS A 17 -20.61 -49.41 3.39
N SER A 18 -20.31 -48.13 3.24
CA SER A 18 -20.11 -47.25 4.39
C SER A 18 -21.22 -46.20 4.41
N ASP A 19 -21.91 -46.09 5.53
CA ASP A 19 -22.86 -45.01 5.80
C ASP A 19 -22.13 -43.67 5.70
N ALA A 20 -22.36 -42.97 4.60
CA ALA A 20 -21.86 -41.63 4.39
C ALA A 20 -22.53 -40.68 5.39
N HIS A 21 -21.82 -40.35 6.46
CA HIS A 21 -22.10 -39.13 7.20
C HIS A 21 -21.92 -37.95 6.24
N PRO A 22 -22.86 -36.98 6.20
CA PRO A 22 -22.64 -35.77 5.42
C PRO A 22 -21.40 -35.07 5.96
N ALA A 23 -20.38 -34.92 5.11
CA ALA A 23 -19.21 -34.13 5.44
C ALA A 23 -19.66 -32.73 5.86
N GLU A 24 -19.38 -32.33 7.11
CA GLU A 24 -19.53 -30.94 7.53
C GLU A 24 -18.74 -30.06 6.56
N GLN A 25 -19.42 -29.13 5.89
CA GLN A 25 -18.76 -28.15 5.04
C GLN A 25 -17.76 -27.32 5.86
N PRO A 26 -16.52 -27.10 5.38
CA PRO A 26 -15.53 -26.32 6.11
C PRO A 26 -16.05 -24.89 6.37
N LYS A 27 -16.12 -24.53 7.65
CA LYS A 27 -16.64 -23.24 8.18
C LYS A 27 -15.69 -22.05 7.99
N ASP A 28 -14.85 -22.05 6.96
CA ASP A 28 -13.91 -20.95 6.74
C ASP A 28 -14.33 -20.05 5.58
N HIS A 29 -15.06 -18.98 5.90
CA HIS A 29 -15.46 -17.93 4.97
C HIS A 29 -14.36 -16.89 4.74
N THR A 30 -13.09 -17.30 4.77
CA THR A 30 -11.97 -16.39 4.54
C THR A 30 -12.07 -15.80 3.13
N PRO A 31 -12.12 -14.46 2.98
CA PRO A 31 -12.14 -13.82 1.68
C PRO A 31 -10.94 -14.24 0.83
N PHE A 32 -11.16 -14.44 -0.46
CA PHE A 32 -10.09 -14.72 -1.42
C PHE A 32 -10.17 -13.74 -2.58
N SER A 33 -9.11 -13.67 -3.39
CA SER A 33 -9.09 -12.85 -4.59
C SER A 33 -8.90 -13.67 -5.85
N PHE A 34 -9.39 -13.19 -6.97
CA PHE A 34 -9.00 -13.60 -8.32
C PHE A 34 -8.67 -12.36 -9.16
N VAL A 35 -8.05 -12.57 -10.32
CA VAL A 35 -7.72 -11.49 -11.25
C VAL A 35 -8.44 -11.69 -12.58
N GLN A 36 -9.03 -10.63 -13.12
CA GLN A 36 -9.52 -10.57 -14.48
C GLN A 36 -8.52 -9.79 -15.35
N VAL A 37 -7.98 -10.46 -16.36
CA VAL A 37 -7.28 -9.88 -17.51
C VAL A 37 -8.22 -9.97 -18.71
N THR A 38 -8.05 -9.13 -19.73
CA THR A 38 -8.90 -9.19 -20.91
C THR A 38 -8.20 -8.61 -22.14
N ASP A 39 -8.63 -9.06 -23.33
CA ASP A 39 -8.30 -8.47 -24.63
C ASP A 39 -6.79 -8.32 -24.81
N THR A 40 -6.04 -9.42 -24.67
CA THR A 40 -4.57 -9.38 -24.80
C THR A 40 -4.11 -9.17 -26.24
N HIS A 41 -4.90 -9.62 -27.22
CA HIS A 41 -4.60 -9.56 -28.65
C HIS A 41 -3.14 -9.92 -28.98
N ILE A 42 -2.69 -11.08 -28.48
CA ILE A 42 -1.34 -11.56 -28.74
C ILE A 42 -1.22 -11.93 -30.22
N ILE A 43 -0.28 -11.29 -30.92
CA ILE A 43 0.05 -11.57 -32.31
C ILE A 43 1.45 -12.17 -32.36
N ALA A 44 1.61 -13.32 -33.02
CA ALA A 44 2.91 -13.96 -33.15
C ALA A 44 3.95 -13.03 -33.82
N GLY A 45 5.11 -12.85 -33.19
CA GLY A 45 6.18 -11.99 -33.68
C GLY A 45 6.02 -10.49 -33.36
N LYS A 46 4.98 -10.08 -32.63
CA LYS A 46 4.82 -8.71 -32.11
C LYS A 46 5.28 -8.61 -30.64
N PRO A 47 5.62 -7.40 -30.15
CA PRO A 47 5.90 -7.16 -28.74
C PRO A 47 4.74 -7.61 -27.83
N VAL A 48 5.09 -8.03 -26.62
CA VAL A 48 4.17 -8.51 -25.57
C VAL A 48 4.62 -7.97 -24.20
N ASP A 49 5.19 -6.78 -24.18
CA ASP A 49 5.93 -6.25 -23.04
C ASP A 49 4.97 -5.81 -21.94
N VAL A 50 3.86 -5.14 -22.28
CA VAL A 50 2.78 -4.81 -21.32
C VAL A 50 2.19 -6.07 -20.71
N ILE A 51 2.01 -7.13 -21.51
CA ILE A 51 1.48 -8.41 -21.02
C ILE A 51 2.44 -9.05 -20.01
N LYS A 52 3.75 -9.08 -20.32
CA LYS A 52 4.78 -9.58 -19.39
C LYS A 52 4.81 -8.76 -18.09
N GLU A 53 4.74 -7.43 -18.19
CA GLU A 53 4.68 -6.56 -17.01
C GLU A 53 3.44 -6.84 -16.17
N GLY A 54 2.29 -7.06 -16.80
CA GLY A 54 1.05 -7.41 -16.12
C GLY A 54 1.15 -8.74 -15.39
N ILE A 55 1.73 -9.77 -16.02
CA ILE A 55 1.98 -11.07 -15.39
C ILE A 55 2.91 -10.91 -14.18
N GLU A 56 4.00 -10.15 -14.33
CA GLU A 56 4.92 -9.85 -13.25
C GLU A 56 4.26 -9.09 -12.08
N ASP A 57 3.37 -8.15 -12.38
CA ASP A 57 2.58 -7.45 -11.37
C ASP A 57 1.59 -8.36 -10.65
N ILE A 58 0.92 -9.26 -11.38
CA ILE A 58 0.02 -10.26 -10.80
C ILE A 58 0.78 -11.21 -9.86
N LYS A 59 1.99 -11.67 -10.23
CA LYS A 59 2.87 -12.51 -9.39
C LYS A 59 3.24 -11.84 -8.05
N ARG A 60 3.21 -10.51 -8.00
CA ARG A 60 3.53 -9.72 -6.80
C ARG A 60 2.34 -9.50 -5.86
N LEU A 61 1.12 -9.82 -6.26
CA LEU A 61 -0.07 -9.64 -5.42
C LEU A 61 0.02 -10.47 -4.13
N LYS A 62 -0.42 -9.85 -3.02
CA LYS A 62 -0.53 -10.47 -1.68
C LYS A 62 -1.89 -10.11 -1.07
N PRO A 63 -2.75 -11.09 -0.71
CA PRO A 63 -2.58 -12.52 -0.96
C PRO A 63 -2.52 -12.84 -2.46
N GLU A 64 -1.91 -13.99 -2.78
CA GLU A 64 -1.84 -14.49 -4.17
C GLU A 64 -3.26 -14.80 -4.69
N PRO A 65 -3.61 -14.44 -5.94
CA PRO A 65 -4.91 -14.74 -6.48
C PRO A 65 -5.14 -16.26 -6.57
N LYS A 66 -6.37 -16.69 -6.27
CA LYS A 66 -6.79 -18.09 -6.39
C LYS A 66 -6.79 -18.58 -7.84
N PHE A 67 -7.08 -17.69 -8.79
CA PHE A 67 -7.03 -17.93 -10.22
C PHE A 67 -6.96 -16.61 -11.00
N VAL A 68 -6.64 -16.71 -12.29
CA VAL A 68 -6.79 -15.64 -13.28
C VAL A 68 -7.83 -16.07 -14.31
N VAL A 69 -8.69 -15.14 -14.72
CA VAL A 69 -9.57 -15.31 -15.88
C VAL A 69 -9.14 -14.33 -16.97
N VAL A 70 -9.09 -14.79 -18.22
CA VAL A 70 -8.80 -13.95 -19.40
C VAL A 70 -10.09 -13.83 -20.21
N THR A 71 -10.80 -12.70 -20.10
CA THR A 71 -12.18 -12.55 -20.61
C THR A 71 -12.28 -12.24 -22.11
N GLY A 72 -11.57 -13.01 -22.93
CA GLY A 72 -11.66 -12.98 -24.39
C GLY A 72 -10.59 -12.13 -25.08
N ASP A 73 -10.54 -12.30 -26.40
CA ASP A 73 -9.56 -11.71 -27.32
C ASP A 73 -8.13 -12.00 -26.86
N LEU A 74 -7.86 -13.29 -26.64
CA LEU A 74 -6.58 -13.81 -26.18
C LEU A 74 -5.50 -13.57 -27.24
N VAL A 75 -5.82 -13.92 -28.48
CA VAL A 75 -4.90 -13.91 -29.61
C VAL A 75 -5.49 -13.18 -30.80
N ASP A 76 -4.64 -12.73 -31.72
CA ASP A 76 -5.04 -12.09 -32.95
C ASP A 76 -4.03 -12.40 -34.08
N GLY A 77 -4.36 -12.02 -35.31
CA GLY A 77 -3.51 -12.19 -36.49
C GLY A 77 -3.49 -13.60 -37.07
N GLU A 78 -2.94 -13.74 -38.29
CA GLU A 78 -3.06 -14.95 -39.12
C GLU A 78 -2.32 -16.19 -38.55
N LYS A 79 -1.28 -15.98 -37.75
CA LYS A 79 -0.47 -17.06 -37.16
C LYS A 79 -1.04 -17.55 -35.83
N GLY A 80 -2.33 -17.92 -35.83
CA GLY A 80 -3.09 -18.22 -34.61
C GLY A 80 -2.47 -19.29 -33.70
N LYS A 81 -1.94 -20.38 -34.27
CA LYS A 81 -1.33 -21.46 -33.45
C LYS A 81 -0.07 -21.00 -32.71
N GLU A 82 0.79 -20.22 -33.35
CA GLU A 82 1.98 -19.64 -32.70
C GLU A 82 1.59 -18.65 -31.60
N ALA A 83 0.58 -17.81 -31.87
CA ALA A 83 0.04 -16.86 -30.89
C ALA A 83 -0.54 -17.56 -29.66
N VAL A 84 -1.31 -18.64 -29.84
CA VAL A 84 -1.89 -19.44 -28.74
C VAL A 84 -0.79 -20.09 -27.89
N MET A 85 0.27 -20.61 -28.52
CA MET A 85 1.39 -21.18 -27.76
C MET A 85 2.15 -20.10 -26.97
N LEU A 86 2.29 -18.89 -27.52
CA LEU A 86 2.86 -17.75 -26.81
C LEU A 86 1.98 -17.33 -25.63
N TYR A 87 0.66 -17.23 -25.81
CA TYR A 87 -0.32 -16.99 -24.75
C TYR A 87 -0.16 -18.00 -23.60
N LYS A 88 -0.17 -19.30 -23.91
CA LYS A 88 -0.01 -20.37 -22.90
C LYS A 88 1.33 -20.25 -22.17
N LYS A 89 2.41 -19.97 -22.90
CA LYS A 89 3.75 -19.79 -22.31
C LYS A 89 3.77 -18.65 -21.31
N LEU A 90 3.29 -17.46 -21.70
CA LEU A 90 3.28 -16.27 -20.85
C LEU A 90 2.45 -16.51 -19.57
N PHE A 91 1.21 -16.96 -19.72
CA PHE A 91 0.31 -17.16 -18.57
C PHE A 91 0.69 -18.36 -17.69
N SER A 92 1.51 -19.30 -18.18
CA SER A 92 2.04 -20.42 -17.35
C SER A 92 3.00 -19.98 -16.26
N GLU A 93 3.51 -18.75 -16.30
CA GLU A 93 4.36 -18.20 -15.24
C GLU A 93 3.60 -17.90 -13.93
N LEU A 94 2.26 -17.83 -14.02
CA LEU A 94 1.39 -17.67 -12.88
C LEU A 94 1.26 -18.99 -12.12
N ARG A 95 1.30 -18.91 -10.78
CA ARG A 95 1.22 -20.07 -9.88
C ARG A 95 -0.22 -20.52 -9.57
N CYS A 96 -1.20 -19.93 -10.25
CA CYS A 96 -2.62 -20.23 -10.09
C CYS A 96 -3.25 -20.62 -11.44
N PRO A 97 -4.42 -21.30 -11.45
CA PRO A 97 -5.12 -21.65 -12.68
C PRO A 97 -5.48 -20.41 -13.52
N VAL A 98 -5.44 -20.57 -14.85
CA VAL A 98 -5.83 -19.55 -15.81
C VAL A 98 -7.01 -20.05 -16.64
N TYR A 99 -8.12 -19.35 -16.57
CA TYR A 99 -9.38 -19.69 -17.21
C TYR A 99 -9.63 -18.79 -18.42
N PRO A 100 -9.55 -19.32 -19.65
CA PRO A 100 -9.75 -18.52 -20.86
C PRO A 100 -11.24 -18.43 -21.24
N VAL A 101 -11.69 -17.25 -21.64
CA VAL A 101 -12.99 -17.02 -22.27
C VAL A 101 -12.76 -16.75 -23.74
N ARG A 102 -13.63 -17.21 -24.63
CA ARG A 102 -13.52 -16.92 -26.07
C ARG A 102 -14.02 -15.51 -26.38
N GLY A 103 -13.23 -14.73 -27.11
CA GLY A 103 -13.63 -13.46 -27.73
C GLY A 103 -13.84 -13.56 -29.24
N ASN A 104 -14.20 -12.44 -29.87
CA ASN A 104 -14.47 -12.38 -31.32
C ASN A 104 -13.20 -12.42 -32.18
N HIS A 105 -12.03 -12.08 -31.64
CA HIS A 105 -10.75 -12.26 -32.33
C HIS A 105 -10.19 -13.68 -32.19
N ASP A 106 -10.74 -14.51 -31.30
CA ASP A 106 -10.25 -15.86 -31.04
C ASP A 106 -10.80 -16.92 -32.02
N TRP A 107 -10.67 -16.64 -33.33
CA TRP A 107 -11.05 -17.56 -34.41
C TRP A 107 -10.35 -18.94 -34.32
N VAL A 108 -9.26 -19.01 -33.56
CA VAL A 108 -8.52 -20.23 -33.26
C VAL A 108 -9.40 -21.34 -32.65
N TRP A 109 -10.48 -21.00 -31.94
CA TRP A 109 -11.44 -21.98 -31.38
C TRP A 109 -12.28 -22.72 -32.42
N GLU A 110 -12.24 -22.29 -33.68
CA GLU A 110 -12.88 -23.02 -34.79
C GLU A 110 -12.04 -24.19 -35.29
N HIS A 111 -10.76 -24.22 -34.93
CA HIS A 111 -9.90 -25.35 -35.22
C HIS A 111 -9.90 -26.35 -34.06
N GLU A 112 -9.88 -27.64 -34.37
CA GLU A 112 -9.80 -28.72 -33.37
C GLU A 112 -8.58 -28.55 -32.45
N TRP A 113 -7.41 -28.22 -33.00
CA TRP A 113 -6.21 -27.96 -32.20
C TRP A 113 -6.37 -26.76 -31.24
N GLY A 114 -7.20 -25.78 -31.59
CA GLY A 114 -7.46 -24.63 -30.73
C GLY A 114 -8.31 -25.03 -29.52
N LYS A 115 -9.37 -25.81 -29.76
CA LYS A 115 -10.22 -26.41 -28.72
C LYS A 115 -9.41 -27.31 -27.79
N GLU A 116 -8.51 -28.13 -28.33
CA GLU A 116 -7.62 -29.00 -27.53
C GLU A 116 -6.70 -28.20 -26.57
N ILE A 117 -6.19 -27.03 -27.00
CA ILE A 117 -5.24 -26.25 -26.21
C ILE A 117 -5.93 -25.30 -25.21
N LEU A 118 -7.07 -24.72 -25.60
CA LEU A 118 -7.77 -23.67 -24.86
C LEU A 118 -8.98 -24.20 -24.08
N GLY A 119 -9.48 -25.39 -24.41
CA GLY A 119 -10.59 -26.05 -23.72
C GLY A 119 -11.95 -25.73 -24.32
N GLU A 120 -12.99 -26.14 -23.60
CA GLU A 120 -14.38 -25.93 -23.98
C GLU A 120 -14.79 -24.46 -23.97
N ARG A 121 -15.75 -24.10 -24.82
CA ARG A 121 -16.27 -22.72 -24.94
C ARG A 121 -17.16 -22.31 -23.77
N ASN A 122 -17.86 -23.28 -23.18
CA ASN A 122 -18.73 -23.12 -22.02
C ASN A 122 -18.32 -24.12 -20.95
N TYR A 123 -18.07 -23.66 -19.74
CA TYR A 123 -17.70 -24.52 -18.61
C TYR A 123 -17.95 -23.83 -17.27
N ALA A 124 -17.87 -24.59 -16.19
CA ALA A 124 -18.04 -24.10 -14.84
C ALA A 124 -17.06 -24.76 -13.86
N PHE A 125 -16.80 -24.08 -12.75
CA PHE A 125 -15.96 -24.59 -11.68
C PHE A 125 -16.37 -24.00 -10.32
N ASP A 126 -15.99 -24.68 -9.24
CA ASP A 126 -16.35 -24.29 -7.87
C ASP A 126 -15.15 -23.80 -7.08
N ILE A 127 -15.33 -22.68 -6.38
CA ILE A 127 -14.48 -22.29 -5.25
C ILE A 127 -15.43 -21.93 -4.12
N PRO A 128 -15.73 -22.88 -3.20
CA PRO A 128 -16.75 -22.68 -2.18
C PRO A 128 -16.55 -21.38 -1.39
N PRO A 129 -17.63 -20.61 -1.14
CA PRO A 129 -19.03 -20.97 -1.40
C PRO A 129 -19.53 -20.60 -2.82
N TYR A 130 -18.69 -20.17 -3.74
CA TYR A 130 -19.10 -19.66 -5.05
C TYR A 130 -19.02 -20.69 -6.17
N HIS A 131 -19.97 -20.58 -7.09
CA HIS A 131 -19.97 -21.28 -8.37
C HIS A 131 -19.63 -20.29 -9.49
N PHE A 132 -18.70 -20.65 -10.37
CA PHE A 132 -18.21 -19.80 -11.45
C PHE A 132 -18.63 -20.38 -12.79
N ILE A 133 -19.18 -19.55 -13.67
CA ILE A 133 -19.65 -19.97 -14.99
C ILE A 133 -18.96 -19.13 -16.08
N VAL A 134 -18.42 -19.80 -17.08
CA VAL A 134 -17.83 -19.19 -18.28
C VAL A 134 -18.75 -19.45 -19.47
N LEU A 135 -19.17 -18.38 -20.15
CA LEU A 135 -20.10 -18.43 -21.27
C LEU A 135 -19.49 -17.83 -22.54
N ASP A 136 -19.57 -18.57 -23.64
CA ASP A 136 -19.30 -18.10 -25.00
C ASP A 136 -20.50 -17.31 -25.52
N ASN A 137 -20.31 -16.00 -25.63
CA ASN A 137 -21.31 -15.07 -26.16
C ASN A 137 -20.87 -14.44 -27.49
N ILE A 138 -20.15 -15.21 -28.30
CA ILE A 138 -19.63 -14.80 -29.60
C ILE A 138 -20.12 -15.79 -30.67
N ASP A 139 -20.77 -15.27 -31.71
CA ASP A 139 -21.04 -16.01 -32.94
C ASP A 139 -20.38 -15.34 -34.15
N ILE A 140 -19.40 -16.01 -34.73
CA ILE A 140 -18.64 -15.52 -35.89
C ILE A 140 -19.35 -15.81 -37.22
N GLN A 141 -20.38 -16.68 -37.20
CA GLN A 141 -21.14 -17.06 -38.39
C GLN A 141 -22.37 -16.18 -38.59
N ASP A 142 -22.75 -15.39 -37.58
CA ASP A 142 -23.84 -14.44 -37.67
C ASP A 142 -23.39 -13.19 -38.46
N GLU A 143 -23.91 -13.04 -39.69
CA GLU A 143 -23.60 -11.90 -40.55
C GLU A 143 -24.13 -10.57 -39.97
N THR A 144 -25.11 -10.60 -39.06
CA THR A 144 -25.57 -9.41 -38.34
C THR A 144 -24.60 -9.03 -37.20
N ALA A 145 -23.77 -9.97 -36.75
CA ALA A 145 -22.70 -9.73 -35.78
C ALA A 145 -21.38 -9.28 -36.46
N LYS A 146 -21.16 -9.62 -37.74
CA LYS A 146 -19.94 -9.26 -38.50
C LYS A 146 -19.59 -7.77 -38.51
N ASP A 147 -20.59 -6.89 -38.39
CA ASP A 147 -20.44 -5.43 -38.41
C ASP A 147 -20.89 -4.76 -37.10
N THR A 148 -21.03 -5.53 -36.00
CA THR A 148 -21.42 -4.98 -34.70
C THR A 148 -20.40 -5.32 -33.62
N PHE A 149 -20.11 -4.35 -32.75
CA PHE A 149 -19.41 -4.53 -31.46
C PHE A 149 -20.26 -5.35 -30.45
N GLY A 150 -21.27 -6.08 -30.91
CA GLY A 150 -22.26 -6.77 -30.09
C GLY A 150 -21.95 -8.26 -29.94
N GLY A 151 -22.36 -8.83 -28.80
CA GLY A 151 -22.31 -10.28 -28.58
C GLY A 151 -23.63 -10.97 -28.94
N ILE A 152 -23.63 -12.29 -28.90
CA ILE A 152 -24.84 -13.11 -28.92
C ILE A 152 -24.55 -14.41 -28.17
N PHE A 153 -25.46 -14.84 -27.28
CA PHE A 153 -25.40 -16.16 -26.69
C PHE A 153 -26.01 -17.17 -27.66
N PRO A 154 -25.22 -17.99 -28.37
CA PRO A 154 -25.78 -18.86 -29.39
C PRO A 154 -26.56 -19.99 -28.72
N GLU A 155 -27.47 -20.64 -29.45
CA GLU A 155 -28.36 -21.65 -28.85
C GLU A 155 -27.57 -22.77 -28.13
N ARG A 156 -26.39 -23.14 -28.64
CA ARG A 156 -25.48 -24.09 -27.97
C ARG A 156 -25.10 -23.66 -26.55
N THR A 157 -24.90 -22.36 -26.32
CA THR A 157 -24.56 -21.78 -25.01
C THR A 157 -25.79 -21.73 -24.11
N ILE A 158 -26.94 -21.33 -24.64
CA ILE A 158 -28.21 -21.28 -23.89
C ILE A 158 -28.64 -22.68 -23.44
N ALA A 159 -28.58 -23.66 -24.35
CA ALA A 159 -28.90 -25.05 -24.07
C ALA A 159 -27.95 -25.64 -23.02
N TRP A 160 -26.64 -25.40 -23.15
CA TRP A 160 -25.65 -25.82 -22.16
C TRP A 160 -25.93 -25.22 -20.78
N LEU A 161 -26.18 -23.90 -20.70
CA LEU A 161 -26.45 -23.23 -19.43
C LEU A 161 -27.73 -23.75 -18.78
N ARG A 162 -28.80 -23.95 -19.56
CA ARG A 162 -30.07 -24.50 -19.07
C ARG A 162 -29.88 -25.89 -18.45
N GLU A 163 -29.08 -26.74 -19.08
CA GLU A 163 -28.79 -28.07 -18.54
C GLU A 163 -27.92 -27.98 -17.28
N HIS A 164 -26.82 -27.20 -17.35
CA HIS A 164 -25.86 -27.05 -16.27
C HIS A 164 -26.51 -26.53 -14.98
N LEU A 165 -27.38 -25.53 -15.08
CA LEU A 165 -28.08 -24.93 -13.95
C LEU A 165 -28.97 -25.91 -13.17
N LYS A 166 -29.43 -27.02 -13.78
CA LYS A 166 -30.23 -28.04 -13.06
C LYS A 166 -29.46 -28.68 -11.90
N SER A 167 -28.13 -28.69 -11.99
CA SER A 167 -27.23 -29.27 -10.97
C SER A 167 -26.80 -28.28 -9.88
N VAL A 168 -27.07 -26.98 -10.07
CA VAL A 168 -26.62 -25.91 -9.16
C VAL A 168 -27.69 -25.63 -8.11
N ASP A 169 -27.32 -25.61 -6.82
CA ASP A 169 -28.23 -25.15 -5.76
C ASP A 169 -28.53 -23.65 -5.96
N LYS A 170 -29.82 -23.30 -5.94
CA LYS A 170 -30.31 -21.91 -6.10
C LYS A 170 -29.74 -20.93 -5.07
N LYS A 171 -29.30 -21.41 -3.91
CA LYS A 171 -28.69 -20.61 -2.84
C LYS A 171 -27.19 -20.36 -3.06
N THR A 172 -26.54 -21.14 -3.91
CA THR A 172 -25.11 -20.99 -4.22
C THR A 172 -24.91 -19.67 -4.98
N PRO A 173 -24.07 -18.74 -4.47
CA PRO A 173 -23.77 -17.51 -5.19
C PRO A 173 -22.97 -17.79 -6.47
N ILE A 174 -23.40 -17.17 -7.57
CA ILE A 174 -22.84 -17.37 -8.92
C ILE A 174 -22.07 -16.14 -9.38
N ILE A 175 -20.90 -16.35 -9.98
CA ILE A 175 -20.17 -15.33 -10.75
C ILE A 175 -20.05 -15.79 -12.20
N ILE A 176 -20.30 -14.90 -13.15
CA ILE A 176 -20.32 -15.21 -14.58
C ILE A 176 -19.21 -14.44 -15.32
N PHE A 177 -18.60 -15.10 -16.30
CA PHE A 177 -17.62 -14.54 -17.22
C PHE A 177 -18.09 -14.70 -18.67
N CYS A 178 -18.01 -13.62 -19.46
CA CYS A 178 -18.17 -13.66 -20.92
C CYS A 178 -17.26 -12.61 -21.57
N HIS A 179 -17.20 -12.54 -22.89
CA HIS A 179 -16.36 -11.55 -23.57
C HIS A 179 -17.12 -10.24 -23.83
N ALA A 180 -18.18 -10.28 -24.64
CA ALA A 180 -18.97 -9.09 -24.96
C ALA A 180 -19.85 -8.68 -23.76
N THR A 181 -20.02 -7.38 -23.53
CA THR A 181 -20.85 -6.87 -22.42
C THR A 181 -22.34 -7.16 -22.67
N ILE A 182 -23.12 -7.30 -21.59
CA ILE A 182 -24.60 -7.38 -21.68
C ILE A 182 -25.32 -6.13 -21.16
N TYR A 183 -24.57 -5.22 -20.52
CA TYR A 183 -25.03 -3.89 -20.18
C TYR A 183 -23.94 -2.87 -20.52
N ARG A 184 -24.31 -1.94 -21.39
CA ARG A 184 -23.44 -0.90 -21.90
C ARG A 184 -22.98 0.07 -20.79
N PRO A 185 -21.67 0.33 -20.69
CA PRO A 185 -21.15 1.42 -19.87
C PRO A 185 -21.63 2.80 -20.36
N GLN A 186 -22.11 3.64 -19.45
CA GLN A 186 -22.67 4.97 -19.76
C GLN A 186 -21.63 5.97 -20.31
N SER A 187 -20.34 5.66 -20.23
CA SER A 187 -19.22 6.52 -20.64
C SER A 187 -18.82 6.41 -22.13
N TYR A 188 -19.55 5.65 -22.96
CA TYR A 188 -19.24 5.45 -24.38
C TYR A 188 -20.17 6.24 -25.31
N SER A 189 -19.62 6.82 -26.38
CA SER A 189 -20.38 7.54 -27.43
C SER A 189 -21.42 6.64 -28.09
N ASP A 190 -22.58 7.18 -28.48
CA ASP A 190 -23.74 6.49 -29.10
C ASP A 190 -23.43 5.60 -30.34
N LYS A 191 -22.18 5.61 -30.84
CA LYS A 191 -21.76 4.98 -32.11
C LYS A 191 -21.28 3.53 -32.04
N LEU A 192 -21.19 2.88 -30.88
CA LEU A 192 -20.88 1.43 -30.79
C LEU A 192 -22.06 0.65 -30.18
N PRO A 193 -22.66 -0.32 -30.91
CA PRO A 193 -23.66 -1.23 -30.36
C PRO A 193 -22.95 -2.29 -29.51
N GLY A 194 -23.19 -2.35 -28.19
CA GLY A 194 -22.30 -3.07 -27.25
C GLY A 194 -22.97 -4.03 -26.27
N ASP A 195 -24.25 -4.34 -26.43
CA ASP A 195 -24.92 -5.36 -25.61
C ASP A 195 -25.05 -6.66 -26.41
N ALA A 196 -24.88 -7.80 -25.75
CA ALA A 196 -25.16 -9.08 -26.39
C ALA A 196 -26.66 -9.20 -26.69
N TYR A 197 -27.08 -9.21 -27.95
CA TYR A 197 -28.46 -8.89 -28.37
C TYR A 197 -29.59 -9.76 -27.78
N ASN A 198 -29.29 -10.94 -27.26
CA ASN A 198 -30.26 -11.87 -26.68
C ASN A 198 -30.00 -12.19 -25.20
N TYR A 199 -29.31 -11.29 -24.47
CA TYR A 199 -28.95 -11.50 -23.07
C TYR A 199 -30.17 -11.77 -22.17
N GLU A 200 -31.36 -11.30 -22.53
CA GLU A 200 -32.60 -11.53 -21.79
C GLU A 200 -32.93 -13.01 -21.65
N ALA A 201 -32.66 -13.82 -22.68
CA ALA A 201 -32.88 -15.27 -22.62
C ALA A 201 -32.01 -15.94 -21.55
N VAL A 202 -30.77 -15.44 -21.37
CA VAL A 202 -29.85 -15.90 -20.33
C VAL A 202 -30.28 -15.40 -18.95
N LEU A 203 -30.70 -14.15 -18.83
CA LEU A 203 -31.22 -13.61 -17.57
C LEU A 203 -32.46 -14.36 -17.07
N GLU A 204 -33.38 -14.74 -17.96
CA GLU A 204 -34.56 -15.52 -17.58
C GLU A 204 -34.18 -16.92 -17.04
N LEU A 205 -33.14 -17.57 -17.58
CA LEU A 205 -32.61 -18.82 -17.03
C LEU A 205 -31.99 -18.64 -15.63
N LEU A 206 -31.33 -17.51 -15.40
CA LEU A 206 -30.61 -17.21 -14.17
C LEU A 206 -31.51 -16.64 -13.06
N LYS A 207 -32.71 -16.17 -13.39
CA LYS A 207 -33.68 -15.57 -12.45
C LYS A 207 -33.93 -16.36 -11.15
N PRO A 208 -33.96 -17.70 -11.15
CA PRO A 208 -34.12 -18.48 -9.91
C PRO A 208 -32.84 -18.59 -9.05
N TYR A 209 -31.69 -18.11 -9.53
CA TYR A 209 -30.37 -18.31 -8.95
C TYR A 209 -29.80 -17.01 -8.39
N LYS A 210 -28.89 -17.14 -7.41
CA LYS A 210 -28.22 -15.99 -6.79
C LYS A 210 -26.99 -15.56 -7.60
N VAL A 211 -27.19 -14.79 -8.67
CA VAL A 211 -26.07 -14.16 -9.39
C VAL A 211 -25.56 -12.96 -8.60
N VAL A 212 -24.25 -12.91 -8.35
CA VAL A 212 -23.60 -11.85 -7.57
C VAL A 212 -22.90 -10.85 -8.50
N ALA A 213 -22.16 -11.34 -9.48
CA ALA A 213 -21.42 -10.48 -10.39
C ALA A 213 -21.20 -11.12 -11.77
N TRP A 214 -21.00 -10.26 -12.76
CA TRP A 214 -20.68 -10.60 -14.14
C TRP A 214 -19.46 -9.79 -14.60
N PHE A 215 -18.48 -10.44 -15.21
CA PHE A 215 -17.26 -9.81 -15.72
C PHE A 215 -17.12 -10.00 -17.23
N ALA A 216 -16.81 -8.92 -17.94
CA ALA A 216 -16.65 -8.87 -19.39
C ALA A 216 -15.45 -8.01 -19.83
N GLY A 217 -15.04 -8.21 -21.09
CA GLY A 217 -13.99 -7.49 -21.81
C GLY A 217 -14.56 -6.62 -22.93
N HIS A 218 -13.95 -6.69 -24.11
CA HIS A 218 -14.45 -6.21 -25.41
C HIS A 218 -14.49 -4.68 -25.60
N ALA A 219 -15.04 -3.93 -24.64
CA ALA A 219 -15.22 -2.48 -24.78
C ALA A 219 -13.94 -1.66 -24.46
N HIS A 220 -12.87 -2.32 -24.00
CA HIS A 220 -11.59 -1.70 -23.64
C HIS A 220 -11.75 -0.51 -22.68
N CYS A 221 -12.57 -0.68 -21.65
CA CYS A 221 -12.82 0.36 -20.66
C CYS A 221 -13.02 -0.25 -19.27
N ASN A 222 -12.72 0.55 -18.24
CA ASN A 222 -12.95 0.16 -16.85
C ASN A 222 -14.30 0.73 -16.38
N ALA A 223 -15.34 -0.11 -16.39
CA ALA A 223 -16.70 0.31 -16.05
C ALA A 223 -17.39 -0.63 -15.06
N HIS A 224 -18.43 -0.09 -14.40
CA HIS A 224 -19.29 -0.82 -13.47
C HIS A 224 -20.73 -0.35 -13.65
N VAL A 225 -21.64 -1.31 -13.81
CA VAL A 225 -23.09 -1.09 -13.82
C VAL A 225 -23.70 -2.01 -12.77
N ARG A 226 -24.62 -1.49 -11.94
CA ARG A 226 -25.39 -2.31 -11.00
C ARG A 226 -26.85 -2.32 -11.41
N LYS A 227 -27.40 -3.51 -11.67
CA LYS A 227 -28.79 -3.69 -12.10
C LYS A 227 -29.38 -4.95 -11.47
N ASP A 228 -30.60 -4.85 -10.95
CA ASP A 228 -31.35 -5.94 -10.31
C ASP A 228 -30.55 -6.70 -9.23
N GLY A 229 -29.70 -5.98 -8.49
CA GLY A 229 -28.88 -6.53 -7.42
C GLY A 229 -27.57 -7.21 -7.87
N VAL A 230 -27.30 -7.28 -9.18
CA VAL A 230 -26.09 -7.86 -9.78
C VAL A 230 -25.11 -6.75 -10.19
N ASP A 231 -23.82 -6.97 -9.94
CA ASP A 231 -22.75 -6.10 -10.41
C ASP A 231 -22.17 -6.57 -11.75
N TYR A 232 -22.16 -5.70 -12.75
CA TYR A 232 -21.61 -5.93 -14.08
C TYR A 232 -20.35 -5.11 -14.24
N PHE A 233 -19.22 -5.77 -14.49
CA PHE A 233 -17.92 -5.15 -14.63
C PHE A 233 -17.37 -5.33 -16.04
N THR A 234 -16.90 -4.23 -16.61
CA THR A 234 -16.09 -4.22 -17.83
C THR A 234 -14.67 -3.83 -17.45
N THR A 235 -13.67 -4.51 -18.00
CA THR A 235 -12.27 -4.26 -17.68
C THR A 235 -11.53 -3.75 -18.92
N GLY A 236 -10.60 -2.80 -18.73
CA GLY A 236 -9.73 -2.34 -19.79
C GLY A 236 -8.77 -3.44 -20.24
N CYS A 237 -8.37 -3.42 -21.50
CA CYS A 237 -7.47 -4.40 -22.08
C CYS A 237 -6.07 -4.36 -21.47
N LEU A 238 -5.38 -5.51 -21.57
CA LEU A 238 -3.96 -5.67 -21.30
C LEU A 238 -3.25 -6.07 -22.60
N SER A 239 -3.10 -5.13 -23.52
CA SER A 239 -2.54 -5.38 -24.85
C SER A 239 -1.44 -4.40 -25.22
N ASP A 240 -0.44 -4.91 -25.93
CA ASP A 240 0.57 -4.11 -26.63
C ASP A 240 0.06 -3.56 -27.97
N ASN A 241 -1.06 -4.08 -28.49
CA ASN A 241 -1.57 -3.79 -29.83
C ASN A 241 -2.91 -3.04 -29.85
N ARG A 242 -3.43 -2.69 -28.66
CA ARG A 242 -4.71 -1.99 -28.48
C ARG A 242 -4.61 -0.98 -27.34
N GLY A 243 -5.49 0.02 -27.37
CA GLY A 243 -5.62 1.03 -26.30
C GLY A 243 -6.95 0.93 -25.57
N ASN A 244 -7.02 1.60 -24.43
CA ASN A 244 -8.22 1.71 -23.60
C ASN A 244 -8.87 3.09 -23.72
N VAL A 245 -10.19 3.13 -23.50
CA VAL A 245 -10.97 4.36 -23.42
C VAL A 245 -11.23 4.71 -21.96
N GLY A 246 -10.73 5.87 -21.53
CA GLY A 246 -11.00 6.42 -20.19
C GLY A 246 -10.27 5.71 -19.03
N CYS A 247 -9.39 4.74 -19.30
CA CYS A 247 -8.53 4.10 -18.31
C CYS A 247 -7.17 3.69 -18.91
N PRO A 248 -6.10 3.53 -18.11
CA PRO A 248 -4.82 2.99 -18.60
C PRO A 248 -4.93 1.49 -18.92
N LEU A 249 -3.94 0.91 -19.60
CA LEU A 249 -3.80 -0.56 -19.73
C LEU A 249 -3.69 -1.20 -18.33
N GLY A 250 -4.28 -2.38 -18.13
CA GLY A 250 -4.32 -2.97 -16.80
C GLY A 250 -5.16 -4.22 -16.65
N TYR A 251 -5.39 -4.60 -15.39
CA TYR A 251 -6.22 -5.74 -15.01
C TYR A 251 -7.07 -5.40 -13.79
N ARG A 252 -8.08 -6.21 -13.49
CA ARG A 252 -8.94 -6.04 -12.31
C ARG A 252 -8.61 -7.11 -11.27
N VAL A 253 -8.39 -6.68 -10.03
CA VAL A 253 -8.38 -7.58 -8.86
C VAL A 253 -9.79 -7.62 -8.29
N VAL A 254 -10.31 -8.82 -8.04
CA VAL A 254 -11.63 -9.04 -7.45
C VAL A 254 -11.45 -9.79 -6.14
N THR A 255 -11.85 -9.17 -5.03
CA THR A 255 -11.92 -9.80 -3.72
C THR A 255 -13.34 -10.31 -3.49
N VAL A 256 -13.47 -11.61 -3.26
CA VAL A 256 -14.72 -12.32 -3.05
C VAL A 256 -14.94 -12.51 -1.54
N PHE A 257 -16.01 -11.92 -1.04
CA PHE A 257 -16.51 -12.11 0.32
C PHE A 257 -17.71 -13.07 0.30
N LYS A 258 -18.19 -13.49 1.48
CA LYS A 258 -19.34 -14.39 1.61
C LYS A 258 -20.61 -13.90 0.89
N ASP A 259 -20.80 -12.58 0.80
CA ASP A 259 -22.05 -11.96 0.37
C ASP A 259 -21.89 -10.89 -0.72
N ARG A 260 -20.66 -10.53 -1.09
CA ARG A 260 -20.36 -9.48 -2.07
C ARG A 260 -19.03 -9.72 -2.76
N VAL A 261 -18.79 -8.95 -3.82
CA VAL A 261 -17.46 -8.77 -4.39
C VAL A 261 -17.02 -7.32 -4.23
N GLU A 262 -15.73 -7.11 -4.04
CA GLU A 262 -15.10 -5.79 -4.13
C GLU A 262 -14.06 -5.84 -5.23
N THR A 263 -13.93 -4.78 -6.03
CA THR A 263 -13.02 -4.78 -7.17
C THR A 263 -12.11 -3.56 -7.17
N THR A 264 -10.88 -3.76 -7.65
CA THR A 264 -9.89 -2.71 -7.83
C THR A 264 -9.26 -2.86 -9.20
N TYR A 265 -9.36 -1.83 -10.04
CA TYR A 265 -8.62 -1.77 -11.30
C TYR A 265 -7.16 -1.42 -11.03
N ARG A 266 -6.23 -2.20 -11.58
CA ARG A 266 -4.79 -2.01 -11.45
C ARG A 266 -4.17 -1.70 -12.81
N PRO A 267 -3.72 -0.46 -13.03
CA PRO A 267 -2.92 -0.12 -14.19
C PRO A 267 -1.65 -0.96 -14.23
N VAL A 268 -1.31 -1.51 -15.39
CA VAL A 268 0.01 -2.06 -15.68
C VAL A 268 0.80 -0.99 -16.38
N ARG A 269 2.01 -0.74 -15.89
CA ARG A 269 2.79 0.43 -16.30
C ARG A 269 4.27 0.09 -16.38
N PRO A 270 4.99 0.76 -17.29
CA PRO A 270 6.39 0.47 -17.55
C PRO A 270 7.22 0.54 -16.29
N THR A 271 8.13 -0.42 -16.15
CA THR A 271 9.24 -0.28 -15.22
C THR A 271 10.29 0.63 -15.83
N ILE A 272 10.43 1.83 -15.27
CA ILE A 272 11.44 2.82 -15.65
C ILE A 272 12.67 2.61 -14.78
N VAL A 273 13.82 2.37 -15.40
CA VAL A 273 15.07 2.07 -14.73
C VAL A 273 15.92 3.32 -14.59
N VAL A 274 16.38 3.59 -13.37
CA VAL A 274 17.37 4.63 -13.07
C VAL A 274 18.70 3.96 -12.73
N ALA A 275 19.80 4.36 -13.37
CA ALA A 275 21.11 3.77 -13.14
C ALA A 275 22.28 4.78 -13.11
N GLN A 276 23.41 4.38 -12.53
CA GLN A 276 24.63 5.20 -12.52
C GLN A 276 25.61 4.83 -13.65
N ASP A 277 25.44 3.64 -14.25
CA ASP A 277 26.38 2.98 -15.16
C ASP A 277 26.01 3.12 -16.65
N GLY A 278 24.92 3.84 -16.96
CA GLY A 278 24.42 3.99 -18.34
C GLY A 278 23.41 2.93 -18.76
N SER A 279 23.08 1.96 -17.91
CA SER A 279 22.16 0.86 -18.23
C SER A 279 20.68 1.15 -17.96
N GLY A 280 20.34 2.33 -17.43
CA GLY A 280 18.96 2.73 -17.15
C GLY A 280 18.35 3.53 -18.30
N ASP A 281 17.03 3.72 -18.25
CA ASP A 281 16.31 4.68 -19.10
C ASP A 281 16.71 6.12 -18.74
N PHE A 282 16.95 6.37 -17.44
CA PHE A 282 17.50 7.61 -16.92
C PHE A 282 18.80 7.35 -16.18
N ASN A 283 19.84 8.15 -16.45
CA ASN A 283 21.18 7.88 -15.95
C ASN A 283 21.80 9.06 -15.21
N GLY A 284 22.42 8.80 -14.06
CA GLY A 284 23.14 9.82 -13.30
C GLY A 284 23.39 9.42 -11.84
N LYS A 285 24.16 10.25 -11.13
CA LYS A 285 24.64 9.97 -9.76
C LYS A 285 23.99 10.83 -8.68
N ASP A 286 23.01 11.64 -9.05
CA ASP A 286 22.33 12.59 -8.17
C ASP A 286 20.81 12.48 -8.30
N GLU A 287 20.07 13.42 -7.69
CA GLU A 287 18.61 13.39 -7.69
C GLU A 287 17.95 13.55 -9.08
N ARG A 288 18.67 14.09 -10.08
CA ARG A 288 18.08 14.50 -11.37
C ARG A 288 17.46 13.35 -12.16
N PRO A 289 18.18 12.25 -12.47
CA PRO A 289 17.58 11.15 -13.24
C PRO A 289 16.39 10.50 -12.50
N ILE A 290 16.40 10.49 -11.17
CA ILE A 290 15.28 9.97 -10.38
C ILE A 290 14.05 10.88 -10.54
N ILE A 291 14.24 12.20 -10.48
CA ILE A 291 13.15 13.18 -10.66
C ILE A 291 12.61 13.12 -12.10
N GLU A 292 13.47 13.02 -13.10
CA GLU A 292 13.08 12.91 -14.51
C GLU A 292 12.26 11.63 -14.76
N ALA A 293 12.72 10.49 -14.22
CA ALA A 293 11.98 9.24 -14.28
C ALA A 293 10.61 9.32 -13.60
N LEU A 294 10.51 10.01 -12.45
CA LEU A 294 9.25 10.19 -11.73
C LEU A 294 8.27 11.09 -12.46
N GLU A 295 8.75 12.18 -13.08
CA GLU A 295 7.89 13.06 -13.89
C GLU A 295 7.41 12.34 -15.16
N PHE A 296 8.27 11.54 -15.81
CA PHE A 296 7.87 10.68 -16.92
C PHE A 296 6.79 9.68 -16.48
N ALA A 297 7.02 8.91 -15.41
CA ALA A 297 6.02 7.98 -14.88
C ALA A 297 4.70 8.70 -14.56
N LYS A 298 4.76 9.86 -13.92
CA LYS A 298 3.57 10.64 -13.59
C LYS A 298 2.79 11.08 -14.83
N ALA A 299 3.47 11.45 -15.92
CA ALA A 299 2.84 11.78 -17.19
C ALA A 299 2.11 10.57 -17.80
N GLU A 300 2.65 9.36 -17.61
CA GLU A 300 2.02 8.07 -17.97
C GLU A 300 0.92 7.62 -16.99
N GLY A 301 0.51 8.50 -16.06
CA GLY A 301 -0.49 8.24 -15.02
C GLY A 301 0.06 7.54 -13.78
N GLY A 302 1.34 7.19 -13.76
CA GLY A 302 2.17 6.62 -12.70
C GLY A 302 3.06 5.48 -13.24
N GLY A 303 3.55 4.58 -12.40
CA GLY A 303 4.49 3.55 -12.85
C GLY A 303 5.48 3.08 -11.79
N ARG A 304 6.40 2.20 -12.19
CA ARG A 304 7.41 1.65 -11.30
C ARG A 304 8.78 2.24 -11.66
N ILE A 305 9.41 2.93 -10.72
CA ILE A 305 10.80 3.38 -10.83
C ILE A 305 11.69 2.35 -10.15
N LEU A 306 12.48 1.62 -10.92
CA LEU A 306 13.54 0.75 -10.41
C LEU A 306 14.85 1.52 -10.37
N ILE A 307 15.34 1.82 -9.17
CA ILE A 307 16.63 2.49 -8.98
C ILE A 307 17.69 1.40 -8.75
N LYS A 308 18.66 1.32 -9.66
CA LYS A 308 19.77 0.40 -9.55
C LYS A 308 20.69 0.73 -8.38
N THR A 309 21.37 -0.30 -7.90
CA THR A 309 22.33 -0.25 -6.80
C THR A 309 23.32 0.91 -6.95
N GLY A 310 23.53 1.68 -5.88
CA GLY A 310 24.41 2.85 -5.92
C GLY A 310 24.04 3.91 -4.88
N THR A 311 24.92 4.89 -4.70
CA THR A 311 24.63 6.07 -3.86
C THR A 311 24.31 7.28 -4.74
N TYR A 312 23.10 7.80 -4.62
CA TYR A 312 22.59 8.98 -5.32
C TYR A 312 22.60 10.18 -4.38
N MET A 313 23.41 11.18 -4.69
CA MET A 313 23.65 12.34 -3.83
C MET A 313 22.59 13.42 -4.07
N LEU A 314 21.91 13.87 -3.02
CA LEU A 314 20.78 14.79 -3.13
C LEU A 314 21.15 16.20 -2.67
N ARG A 315 21.12 17.18 -3.60
CA ARG A 315 21.21 18.62 -3.26
C ARG A 315 19.84 19.27 -3.01
N ARG A 316 18.76 18.54 -3.28
CA ARG A 316 17.37 18.89 -2.98
C ARG A 316 16.59 17.60 -2.73
N ALA A 317 15.46 17.70 -2.04
CA ALA A 317 14.58 16.55 -1.83
C ALA A 317 14.00 16.03 -3.16
N ILE A 318 13.71 14.75 -3.23
CA ILE A 318 12.83 14.19 -4.27
C ILE A 318 11.40 14.54 -3.87
N VAL A 319 10.74 15.39 -4.65
CA VAL A 319 9.41 15.94 -4.31
C VAL A 319 8.36 15.36 -5.24
N LEU A 320 7.34 14.70 -4.67
CA LEU A 320 6.14 14.28 -5.39
C LEU A 320 4.93 15.08 -4.94
N LYS A 321 4.18 15.61 -5.92
CA LYS A 321 2.95 16.38 -5.69
C LYS A 321 1.80 15.77 -6.47
N SER A 322 0.70 15.47 -5.78
CA SER A 322 -0.54 14.91 -6.33
C SER A 322 -0.31 13.67 -7.18
N ALA A 323 0.77 12.93 -6.90
CA ALA A 323 1.14 11.76 -7.67
C ALA A 323 0.28 10.56 -7.24
N ARG A 324 0.03 9.66 -8.19
CA ARG A 324 -0.79 8.48 -7.97
C ARG A 324 -0.13 7.23 -8.54
N TYR A 325 -0.30 6.11 -7.85
CA TYR A 325 0.08 4.78 -8.35
C TYR A 325 1.56 4.72 -8.81
N LEU A 326 2.46 5.20 -7.95
CA LEU A 326 3.90 5.16 -8.18
C LEU A 326 4.56 4.21 -7.20
N ALA A 327 5.41 3.33 -7.72
CA ALA A 327 6.28 2.49 -6.91
C ALA A 327 7.74 2.90 -7.14
N ILE A 328 8.44 3.34 -6.10
CA ILE A 328 9.88 3.62 -6.13
C ILE A 328 10.59 2.47 -5.42
N VAL A 329 11.37 1.70 -6.17
CA VAL A 329 12.00 0.48 -5.67
C VAL A 329 13.50 0.53 -5.90
N GLY A 330 14.27 0.37 -4.82
CA GLY A 330 15.71 0.18 -4.91
C GLY A 330 16.09 -1.28 -5.12
N GLU A 331 17.14 -1.51 -5.89
CA GLU A 331 17.92 -2.73 -5.75
C GLU A 331 18.65 -2.75 -4.40
N PRO A 332 19.02 -3.94 -3.87
CA PRO A 332 19.83 -4.03 -2.65
C PRO A 332 21.10 -3.15 -2.73
N GLY A 333 21.29 -2.26 -1.75
CA GLY A 333 22.42 -1.32 -1.75
C GLY A 333 22.11 0.03 -2.42
N THR A 334 20.87 0.30 -2.80
CA THR A 334 20.43 1.63 -3.27
C THR A 334 20.33 2.62 -2.10
N ILE A 335 21.08 3.71 -2.18
CA ILE A 335 21.16 4.75 -1.16
C ILE A 335 20.82 6.11 -1.76
N LEU A 336 19.81 6.77 -1.20
CA LEU A 336 19.47 8.17 -1.46
C LEU A 336 20.02 9.00 -0.29
N LYS A 337 21.11 9.73 -0.53
CA LYS A 337 21.87 10.40 0.53
C LYS A 337 21.91 11.90 0.31
N VAL A 338 21.48 12.70 1.29
CA VAL A 338 21.67 14.15 1.22
C VAL A 338 23.15 14.49 1.28
N VAL A 339 23.59 15.46 0.46
CA VAL A 339 24.98 15.95 0.46
C VAL A 339 25.43 16.47 1.83
N ASP A 340 26.74 16.63 2.01
CA ASP A 340 27.30 17.34 3.16
C ASP A 340 26.78 18.78 3.20
N GLN A 341 26.95 19.47 4.33
CA GLN A 341 26.35 20.79 4.51
C GLN A 341 26.72 21.77 3.39
N CYS A 342 25.74 22.13 2.56
CA CYS A 342 25.83 23.29 1.68
C CYS A 342 25.46 24.54 2.46
N GLU A 343 26.33 25.54 2.45
CA GLU A 343 26.16 26.79 3.19
C GLU A 343 26.79 27.97 2.46
N THR A 344 26.16 29.14 2.60
CA THR A 344 26.73 30.42 2.18
C THR A 344 26.29 31.56 3.11
N VAL A 345 26.83 32.76 2.93
CA VAL A 345 26.45 33.95 3.68
C VAL A 345 26.07 35.10 2.74
N LEU A 346 25.16 35.96 3.21
CA LEU A 346 24.74 37.15 2.48
C LEU A 346 25.86 38.19 2.38
N THR A 347 26.14 38.69 1.19
CA THR A 347 27.15 39.74 0.95
C THR A 347 26.58 41.15 1.11
N THR A 348 25.26 41.30 1.05
CA THR A 348 24.52 42.55 1.26
C THR A 348 23.29 42.31 2.14
N ASP A 349 22.72 43.39 2.69
CA ASP A 349 21.41 43.34 3.32
C ASP A 349 20.32 42.92 2.31
N ALA A 350 19.36 42.12 2.75
CA ALA A 350 18.10 41.83 2.06
C ALA A 350 16.90 42.21 2.94
N ARG A 351 15.80 42.60 2.31
CA ARG A 351 14.60 43.20 2.93
C ARG A 351 13.35 42.38 2.58
N PRO A 352 12.26 42.52 3.37
CA PRO A 352 10.96 42.01 2.95
C PRO A 352 10.60 42.50 1.54
N GLY A 353 10.09 41.60 0.70
CA GLY A 353 9.83 41.83 -0.72
C GLY A 353 10.95 41.33 -1.64
N ASP A 354 12.18 41.22 -1.16
CA ASP A 354 13.31 40.78 -2.00
C ASP A 354 13.18 39.30 -2.38
N LYS A 355 13.49 39.00 -3.64
CA LYS A 355 13.60 37.62 -4.16
C LYS A 355 15.03 37.24 -4.49
N GLU A 356 15.96 38.18 -4.55
CA GLU A 356 17.37 37.91 -4.86
C GLU A 356 18.22 38.09 -3.61
N LEU A 357 18.97 37.06 -3.26
CA LEU A 357 19.97 37.13 -2.19
C LEU A 357 21.36 37.14 -2.83
N ALA A 358 22.11 38.22 -2.63
CA ALA A 358 23.53 38.25 -2.97
C ALA A 358 24.30 37.43 -1.93
N VAL A 359 25.07 36.44 -2.37
CA VAL A 359 25.77 35.47 -1.52
C VAL A 359 27.21 35.25 -1.97
N GLU A 360 28.06 34.79 -1.06
CA GLU A 360 29.48 34.53 -1.36
C GLU A 360 29.67 33.38 -2.34
N ASP A 361 28.91 32.28 -2.17
CA ASP A 361 28.99 31.10 -3.03
C ASP A 361 27.61 30.47 -3.21
N ALA A 362 27.07 30.60 -4.41
CA ALA A 362 25.78 30.02 -4.77
C ALA A 362 25.93 28.62 -5.41
N SER A 363 27.15 28.19 -5.76
CA SER A 363 27.40 27.00 -6.60
C SER A 363 27.06 25.67 -5.91
N GLN A 364 27.01 25.67 -4.58
CA GLN A 364 26.64 24.51 -3.77
C GLN A 364 25.13 24.20 -3.81
N PHE A 365 24.30 25.14 -4.26
CA PHE A 365 22.84 25.01 -4.29
C PHE A 365 22.32 24.70 -5.69
N VAL A 366 21.07 24.21 -5.76
CA VAL A 366 20.36 23.94 -7.02
C VAL A 366 18.93 24.50 -6.97
N ALA A 367 18.33 24.71 -8.13
CA ALA A 367 16.90 25.01 -8.22
C ALA A 367 16.07 23.92 -7.51
N GLY A 368 15.05 24.30 -6.75
CA GLY A 368 14.24 23.41 -5.90
C GLY A 368 14.84 23.10 -4.53
N ALA A 369 16.10 23.48 -4.25
CA ALA A 369 16.67 23.31 -2.91
C ALA A 369 15.91 24.16 -1.88
N LYS A 370 15.59 23.57 -0.72
CA LYS A 370 15.06 24.31 0.43
C LYS A 370 16.21 24.75 1.31
N VAL A 371 16.23 26.04 1.67
CA VAL A 371 17.26 26.65 2.51
C VAL A 371 16.63 27.34 3.71
N GLU A 372 17.27 27.23 4.87
CA GLU A 372 16.95 28.05 6.03
C GLU A 372 17.82 29.31 6.03
N ILE A 373 17.19 30.47 6.17
CA ILE A 373 17.85 31.77 6.26
C ILE A 373 17.93 32.18 7.72
N LEU A 374 19.12 32.16 8.31
CA LEU A 374 19.35 32.29 9.76
C LEU A 374 19.37 33.76 10.23
N ALA A 375 18.36 34.56 9.86
CA ALA A 375 18.29 36.00 10.16
C ALA A 375 17.78 36.33 11.59
N PRO A 376 18.28 37.39 12.27
CA PRO A 376 17.77 37.87 13.58
C PRO A 376 16.43 38.66 13.52
N PRO A 377 15.72 38.85 14.66
CA PRO A 377 15.80 38.04 15.85
C PRO A 377 15.19 36.64 15.59
N ALA A 378 15.84 35.63 16.13
CA ALA A 378 15.55 34.22 15.93
C ALA A 378 14.44 33.67 16.87
N LYS A 379 13.35 34.42 17.08
CA LYS A 379 12.14 33.90 17.75
C LYS A 379 11.23 33.24 16.70
N PRO A 380 10.46 32.19 17.07
CA PRO A 380 10.25 31.01 16.25
C PRO A 380 9.41 31.35 15.03
N THR A 381 10.08 31.70 13.95
CA THR A 381 9.50 31.91 12.63
C THR A 381 10.35 31.07 11.70
N TRP A 382 9.71 30.12 11.04
CA TRP A 382 10.36 29.18 10.14
C TRP A 382 10.81 29.93 8.89
N LYS A 383 12.08 30.29 8.80
CA LYS A 383 12.63 31.12 7.70
C LYS A 383 13.11 30.27 6.53
N ILE A 384 12.30 29.29 6.13
CA ILE A 384 12.60 28.40 5.00
C ILE A 384 12.19 29.09 3.70
N ARG A 385 13.04 28.97 2.67
CA ARG A 385 12.74 29.39 1.31
C ARG A 385 13.16 28.32 0.30
N THR A 386 12.46 28.28 -0.82
CA THR A 386 12.84 27.44 -1.96
C THR A 386 13.67 28.28 -2.92
N VAL A 387 14.84 27.78 -3.30
CA VAL A 387 15.66 28.36 -4.37
C VAL A 387 14.97 28.08 -5.69
N HIS A 388 14.55 29.12 -6.41
CA HIS A 388 13.98 29.00 -7.75
C HIS A 388 15.06 28.87 -8.81
N ARG A 389 16.12 29.69 -8.71
CA ARG A 389 17.23 29.69 -9.66
C ARG A 389 18.53 30.06 -8.95
N VAL A 390 19.63 29.51 -9.46
CA VAL A 390 20.99 29.81 -9.01
C VAL A 390 21.69 30.62 -10.10
N ALA A 391 22.36 31.70 -9.72
CA ALA A 391 23.21 32.53 -10.58
C ALA A 391 24.54 32.81 -9.87
N LYS A 392 25.55 33.29 -10.60
CA LYS A 392 26.87 33.59 -10.01
C LYS A 392 26.71 34.62 -8.87
N GLY A 393 27.06 34.21 -7.65
CA GLY A 393 26.95 35.04 -6.44
C GLY A 393 25.52 35.40 -6.02
N LYS A 394 24.50 34.71 -6.54
CA LYS A 394 23.09 35.01 -6.22
C LYS A 394 22.22 33.77 -6.09
N LEU A 395 21.35 33.77 -5.10
CA LEU A 395 20.23 32.84 -4.98
C LEU A 395 18.92 33.58 -5.25
N LEU A 396 18.16 33.11 -6.25
CA LEU A 396 16.83 33.64 -6.54
C LEU A 396 15.79 32.75 -5.85
N LEU A 397 14.96 33.32 -5.00
CA LEU A 397 13.94 32.64 -4.21
C LEU A 397 12.62 32.52 -4.99
N ALA A 398 11.90 31.41 -4.79
CA ALA A 398 10.58 31.18 -5.38
C ALA A 398 9.50 32.13 -4.83
N SER A 399 9.69 32.62 -3.61
CA SER A 399 8.79 33.57 -2.95
C SER A 399 9.61 34.64 -2.25
N PRO A 400 9.12 35.89 -2.18
CA PRO A 400 9.87 36.98 -1.57
C PRO A 400 10.11 36.72 -0.07
N LEU A 401 11.12 37.40 0.47
CA LEU A 401 11.30 37.50 1.91
C LEU A 401 10.11 38.22 2.55
N ASP A 402 9.73 37.81 3.74
CA ASP A 402 8.79 38.51 4.63
C ASP A 402 9.50 39.03 5.90
N PHE A 403 10.83 38.92 5.96
CA PHE A 403 11.68 39.39 7.04
C PHE A 403 12.97 40.02 6.50
N ARG A 404 13.62 40.83 7.34
CA ARG A 404 14.93 41.41 7.03
C ARG A 404 16.06 40.38 7.24
N CYS A 405 17.07 40.41 6.39
CA CYS A 405 18.30 39.62 6.50
C CYS A 405 19.52 40.55 6.39
N PRO A 406 20.19 40.88 7.50
CA PRO A 406 21.43 41.66 7.43
C PRO A 406 22.54 40.94 6.64
N LYS A 407 23.48 41.71 6.08
CA LYS A 407 24.76 41.18 5.58
C LYS A 407 25.39 40.24 6.62
N GLY A 408 25.97 39.14 6.14
CA GLY A 408 26.55 38.08 6.98
C GLY A 408 25.52 37.06 7.50
N THR A 409 24.23 37.21 7.16
CA THR A 409 23.23 36.18 7.45
C THR A 409 23.60 34.88 6.73
N ARG A 410 23.64 33.77 7.48
CA ARG A 410 23.91 32.42 6.96
C ARG A 410 22.67 31.85 6.25
N VAL A 411 22.91 31.11 5.17
CA VAL A 411 21.91 30.37 4.39
C VAL A 411 22.36 28.92 4.29
N VAL A 412 21.57 28.01 4.85
CA VAL A 412 21.95 26.59 5.00
C VAL A 412 20.95 25.66 4.32
N LEU A 413 21.44 24.57 3.71
CA LEU A 413 20.59 23.56 3.08
C LEU A 413 19.72 22.81 4.11
N ALA A 414 18.40 22.91 3.95
CA ALA A 414 17.37 22.31 4.78
C ALA A 414 16.68 21.12 4.10
N ALA A 415 17.39 20.37 3.25
CA ALA A 415 16.79 19.27 2.49
C ALA A 415 16.34 18.09 3.38
N ASN A 416 15.11 17.62 3.12
CA ASN A 416 14.63 16.27 3.39
C ASN A 416 15.19 15.29 2.33
N VAL A 417 15.07 13.97 2.54
CA VAL A 417 15.39 13.00 1.47
C VAL A 417 14.24 12.94 0.46
N ILE A 418 13.01 12.70 0.93
CA ILE A 418 11.81 12.62 0.10
C ILE A 418 10.70 13.50 0.70
N GLU A 419 9.94 14.17 -0.17
CA GLU A 419 8.72 14.87 0.21
C GLU A 419 7.50 14.41 -0.60
N LEU A 420 6.40 14.12 0.09
CA LEU A 420 5.16 13.63 -0.54
C LEU A 420 3.98 14.55 -0.19
N TRP A 421 3.35 15.16 -1.19
CA TRP A 421 2.28 16.14 -0.99
C TRP A 421 1.01 15.72 -1.74
N GLY A 422 -0.05 15.37 -1.00
CA GLY A 422 -1.35 15.00 -1.57
C GLY A 422 -1.31 13.77 -2.46
N CYS A 423 -0.41 12.82 -2.17
CA CYS A 423 -0.20 11.63 -3.01
C CYS A 423 -1.11 10.47 -2.58
N HIS A 424 -1.47 9.61 -3.52
CA HIS A 424 -2.28 8.40 -3.29
C HIS A 424 -1.61 7.18 -3.91
N ASP A 425 -1.72 6.01 -3.30
CA ASP A 425 -1.22 4.75 -3.89
C ASP A 425 0.29 4.81 -4.20
N ILE A 426 1.09 5.31 -3.26
CA ILE A 426 2.54 5.41 -3.39
C ILE A 426 3.20 4.24 -2.65
N THR A 427 4.19 3.59 -3.27
CA THR A 427 5.00 2.57 -2.60
C THR A 427 6.46 2.95 -2.64
N LEU A 428 7.14 2.93 -1.50
CA LEU A 428 8.60 3.01 -1.38
C LEU A 428 9.11 1.66 -0.90
N THR A 429 10.08 1.06 -1.59
CA THR A 429 10.58 -0.28 -1.24
C THR A 429 12.08 -0.42 -1.42
N ASN A 430 12.76 -1.11 -0.50
CA ASN A 430 14.18 -1.46 -0.61
C ASN A 430 15.13 -0.26 -0.81
N LEU A 431 14.82 0.89 -0.20
CA LEU A 431 15.64 2.11 -0.28
C LEU A 431 16.34 2.37 1.05
N THR A 432 17.59 2.83 1.00
CA THR A 432 18.21 3.53 2.14
C THR A 432 18.03 5.04 1.97
N LEU A 433 17.33 5.68 2.90
CA LEU A 433 17.14 7.12 2.99
C LEU A 433 18.08 7.67 4.06
N ASP A 434 19.16 8.35 3.64
CA ASP A 434 20.20 8.85 4.53
C ASP A 434 20.16 10.39 4.59
N GLY A 435 19.74 10.92 5.73
CA GLY A 435 19.67 12.37 5.96
C GLY A 435 21.03 13.05 6.13
N ASN A 436 22.11 12.26 6.27
CA ASN A 436 23.49 12.70 6.43
C ASN A 436 23.69 13.65 7.64
N LYS A 437 22.98 13.40 8.75
CA LYS A 437 22.97 14.23 9.96
C LYS A 437 24.36 14.66 10.42
N ASP A 438 25.31 13.72 10.50
CA ASP A 438 26.61 13.95 11.15
C ASP A 438 27.52 14.89 10.34
N GLN A 439 27.19 15.14 9.06
CA GLN A 439 27.90 16.09 8.17
C GLN A 439 27.07 17.36 7.92
N ARG A 440 25.99 17.57 8.67
CA ARG A 440 25.04 18.67 8.45
C ARG A 440 24.75 19.46 9.72
N THR A 441 24.56 20.77 9.56
CA THR A 441 24.11 21.64 10.64
C THR A 441 22.62 21.48 10.85
N ARG A 442 22.18 21.34 12.11
CA ARG A 442 20.76 21.28 12.46
C ARG A 442 20.06 22.60 12.10
N VAL A 443 19.02 22.53 11.27
CA VAL A 443 18.10 23.67 11.00
C VAL A 443 17.11 23.83 12.15
N ARG A 444 16.46 24.98 12.32
CA ARG A 444 15.49 25.15 13.42
C ARG A 444 14.14 24.49 13.10
N ASP A 445 13.76 24.48 11.83
CA ASP A 445 12.50 23.91 11.36
C ASP A 445 12.45 22.38 11.41
N HIS A 446 11.47 21.83 12.13
CA HIS A 446 11.34 20.40 12.37
C HIS A 446 10.61 19.62 11.25
N CYS A 447 10.11 20.31 10.23
CA CYS A 447 9.54 19.72 9.02
C CYS A 447 10.61 19.50 7.93
N HIS A 448 11.84 19.91 8.20
CA HIS A 448 13.00 19.77 7.33
C HIS A 448 14.07 18.85 7.96
N GLN A 449 15.05 18.39 7.17
CA GLN A 449 16.04 17.38 7.57
C GLN A 449 15.45 16.08 8.13
N CYS A 450 14.29 15.69 7.59
CA CYS A 450 13.62 14.41 7.79
C CYS A 450 13.98 13.40 6.68
N GLY A 451 13.75 12.12 6.93
CA GLY A 451 13.86 11.08 5.90
C GLY A 451 12.74 11.24 4.87
N VAL A 452 11.49 11.05 5.31
CA VAL A 452 10.29 11.37 4.55
C VAL A 452 9.48 12.40 5.31
N HIS A 453 9.10 13.49 4.65
CA HIS A 453 8.13 14.44 5.15
C HIS A 453 6.93 14.54 4.21
N SER A 454 5.72 14.60 4.75
CA SER A 454 4.53 14.54 3.90
C SER A 454 3.29 15.16 4.51
N SER A 455 2.33 15.48 3.64
CA SER A 455 0.98 15.87 4.02
C SER A 455 -0.05 15.30 3.04
N GLY A 456 -1.19 14.84 3.58
CA GLY A 456 -2.36 14.42 2.80
C GLY A 456 -2.17 13.10 2.04
N LEU A 457 -1.44 12.14 2.60
CA LEU A 457 -1.24 10.84 1.99
C LEU A 457 -2.44 9.93 2.13
N ARG A 458 -2.68 9.10 1.10
CA ARG A 458 -3.61 7.96 1.20
C ARG A 458 -2.99 6.71 0.62
N ASN A 459 -3.27 5.57 1.23
CA ASN A 459 -2.85 4.25 0.75
C ASN A 459 -1.36 4.23 0.34
N THR A 460 -0.48 4.65 1.24
CA THR A 460 0.97 4.74 0.98
C THR A 460 1.72 3.71 1.78
N HIS A 461 2.57 2.94 1.13
CA HIS A 461 3.33 1.86 1.74
C HIS A 461 4.83 2.17 1.71
N ILE A 462 5.50 2.01 2.85
CA ILE A 462 6.96 2.07 2.97
C ILE A 462 7.41 0.72 3.53
N ILE A 463 8.10 -0.06 2.70
CA ILE A 463 8.34 -1.48 2.95
C ILE A 463 9.83 -1.78 2.81
N ASN A 464 10.43 -2.42 3.81
CA ASN A 464 11.84 -2.86 3.75
C ASN A 464 12.82 -1.71 3.40
N CYS A 465 12.51 -0.50 3.85
CA CYS A 465 13.40 0.66 3.72
C CYS A 465 14.25 0.85 4.97
N THR A 466 15.46 1.35 4.79
CA THR A 466 16.30 1.86 5.88
C THR A 466 16.21 3.38 5.92
N VAL A 467 15.92 3.97 7.07
CA VAL A 467 15.94 5.43 7.28
C VAL A 467 16.94 5.75 8.36
N LYS A 468 17.93 6.61 8.07
CA LYS A 468 19.00 6.90 9.02
C LYS A 468 19.51 8.32 8.98
N ASN A 469 20.16 8.71 10.08
CA ASN A 469 20.93 9.94 10.22
C ASN A 469 20.10 11.19 9.86
N THR A 470 18.99 11.42 10.56
CA THR A 470 18.14 12.60 10.38
C THR A 470 18.16 13.47 11.64
N TRP A 471 18.23 14.80 11.46
CA TRP A 471 18.16 15.76 12.57
C TRP A 471 16.77 15.87 13.18
N TYR A 472 15.74 15.62 12.38
CA TYR A 472 14.36 15.53 12.84
C TYR A 472 13.82 14.14 12.56
N ARG A 473 12.53 14.04 12.21
CA ARG A 473 11.81 12.78 12.13
C ARG A 473 12.33 11.87 11.02
N GLY A 474 12.27 10.56 11.24
CA GLY A 474 12.58 9.60 10.19
C GLY A 474 11.52 9.63 9.10
N LEU A 475 10.31 9.21 9.48
CA LEU A 475 9.13 9.17 8.63
C LEU A 475 8.02 10.02 9.27
N SER A 476 7.66 11.15 8.65
CA SER A 476 6.70 12.11 9.19
C SER A 476 5.52 12.33 8.24
N PHE A 477 4.30 12.13 8.76
CA PHE A 477 3.08 12.17 7.98
C PHE A 477 2.01 13.05 8.64
N TYR A 478 1.58 14.11 7.95
CA TYR A 478 0.51 15.00 8.41
C TYR A 478 -0.81 14.67 7.72
N GLY A 479 -1.84 14.31 8.49
CA GLY A 479 -3.14 13.87 7.96
C GLY A 479 -3.14 12.63 7.06
N PRO A 480 -2.30 11.60 7.27
CA PRO A 480 -2.33 10.37 6.48
C PRO A 480 -3.60 9.55 6.70
N ARG A 481 -4.00 8.78 5.68
CA ARG A 481 -5.01 7.73 5.79
C ARG A 481 -4.51 6.43 5.16
N GLY A 482 -4.44 5.36 5.94
CA GLY A 482 -4.00 4.06 5.42
C GLY A 482 -2.52 4.06 5.00
N VAL A 483 -1.64 4.62 5.84
CA VAL A 483 -0.18 4.49 5.62
C VAL A 483 0.31 3.23 6.30
N LEU A 484 1.03 2.38 5.56
CA LEU A 484 1.69 1.17 6.09
C LEU A 484 3.20 1.37 6.09
N ILE A 485 3.82 1.11 7.24
CA ILE A 485 5.28 1.07 7.42
C ILE A 485 5.63 -0.31 7.94
N SER A 486 6.30 -1.11 7.11
CA SER A 486 6.53 -2.52 7.39
C SER A 486 7.96 -2.95 7.13
N ALA A 487 8.52 -3.72 8.07
CA ALA A 487 9.86 -4.29 7.96
C ALA A 487 10.96 -3.25 7.71
N CYS A 488 10.78 -2.00 8.15
CA CYS A 488 11.76 -0.94 8.00
C CYS A 488 12.79 -0.95 9.12
N THR A 489 13.99 -0.46 8.81
CA THR A 489 15.06 -0.21 9.79
C THR A 489 15.22 1.30 9.98
N LEU A 490 15.09 1.79 11.21
CA LEU A 490 15.21 3.21 11.54
C LEU A 490 16.30 3.43 12.58
N ARG A 491 17.29 4.31 12.28
CA ARG A 491 18.51 4.47 13.10
C ARG A 491 19.00 5.91 13.21
N ASN A 492 19.51 6.29 14.38
CA ASN A 492 20.20 7.57 14.59
C ASN A 492 19.35 8.80 14.24
N ILE A 493 18.08 8.79 14.64
CA ILE A 493 17.08 9.83 14.33
C ILE A 493 16.94 10.73 15.57
N SER A 494 17.22 12.03 15.42
CA SER A 494 17.22 12.97 16.56
C SER A 494 15.82 13.41 17.03
N ASP A 495 14.76 12.87 16.42
CA ASP A 495 13.36 13.02 16.81
C ASP A 495 12.62 11.65 16.78
N ALA A 496 11.29 11.63 16.65
CA ALA A 496 10.52 10.41 16.45
C ALA A 496 10.93 9.67 15.16
N ALA A 497 11.16 8.36 15.26
CA ALA A 497 11.50 7.54 14.11
C ALA A 497 10.34 7.44 13.11
N ILE A 498 9.14 7.19 13.63
CA ILE A 498 7.88 7.20 12.89
C ILE A 498 6.92 8.17 13.57
N ASN A 499 6.33 9.09 12.82
CA ASN A 499 5.35 10.05 13.31
C ASN A 499 4.11 10.08 12.42
N PHE A 500 2.98 9.61 12.96
CA PHE A 500 1.66 9.85 12.38
C PHE A 500 1.04 11.04 13.09
N ASP A 501 0.97 12.16 12.38
CA ASP A 501 0.65 13.48 12.91
C ASP A 501 -0.71 13.97 12.40
N HIS A 502 -1.43 14.72 13.24
CA HIS A 502 -2.66 15.45 12.96
C HIS A 502 -3.70 14.75 12.07
N HIS A 503 -4.83 14.30 12.64
CA HIS A 503 -5.94 13.72 11.86
C HIS A 503 -5.50 12.49 11.03
N SER A 504 -4.66 11.64 11.63
CA SER A 504 -4.22 10.38 11.03
C SER A 504 -5.21 9.25 11.28
N TYR A 505 -5.52 8.44 10.27
CA TYR A 505 -6.46 7.32 10.41
C TYR A 505 -5.94 6.04 9.75
N TRP A 506 -6.22 4.88 10.36
CA TRP A 506 -5.94 3.55 9.80
C TRP A 506 -4.47 3.34 9.40
N CYS A 507 -3.54 3.99 10.08
CA CYS A 507 -2.11 3.86 9.80
C CYS A 507 -1.51 2.71 10.60
N VAL A 508 -0.52 2.02 10.01
CA VAL A 508 0.07 0.81 10.57
C VAL A 508 1.59 0.91 10.56
N ALA A 509 2.22 0.71 11.72
CA ALA A 509 3.65 0.50 11.86
C ALA A 509 3.87 -0.93 12.39
N ILE A 510 4.35 -1.83 11.54
CA ILE A 510 4.46 -3.27 11.85
C ILE A 510 5.84 -3.86 11.57
N GLY A 511 6.37 -4.62 12.52
CA GLY A 511 7.59 -5.40 12.31
C GLY A 511 8.84 -4.56 11.99
N ASN A 512 8.88 -3.30 12.44
CA ASN A 512 10.01 -2.41 12.21
C ASN A 512 11.07 -2.60 13.29
N ASP A 513 12.32 -2.34 12.92
CA ASP A 513 13.46 -2.31 13.83
C ASP A 513 13.91 -0.85 14.00
N ILE A 514 13.76 -0.29 15.21
CA ILE A 514 13.99 1.11 15.54
C ILE A 514 15.04 1.18 16.66
N GLU A 515 16.09 1.97 16.47
CA GLU A 515 17.15 2.07 17.47
C GLU A 515 17.88 3.42 17.47
N ASN A 516 18.34 3.85 18.65
CA ASN A 516 19.12 5.07 18.84
C ASN A 516 18.40 6.30 18.28
N CYS A 517 17.10 6.40 18.56
CA CYS A 517 16.25 7.51 18.15
C CYS A 517 15.86 8.38 19.36
N SER A 518 15.37 9.59 19.14
CA SER A 518 14.81 10.37 20.27
C SER A 518 13.49 9.75 20.74
N GLY A 519 12.61 9.36 19.82
CA GLY A 519 11.41 8.58 20.09
C GLY A 519 11.24 7.45 19.08
N GLY A 520 10.55 6.38 19.47
CA GLY A 520 10.22 5.27 18.56
C GLY A 520 9.07 5.63 17.61
N VAL A 521 7.84 5.28 18.00
CA VAL A 521 6.63 5.56 17.21
C VAL A 521 5.75 6.60 17.92
N GLU A 522 5.44 7.69 17.23
CA GLU A 522 4.57 8.77 17.71
C GLU A 522 3.22 8.74 16.98
N LEU A 523 2.15 8.74 17.78
CA LEU A 523 0.77 8.84 17.38
C LEU A 523 0.21 10.16 17.92
N ASN A 524 0.22 11.22 17.10
CA ASN A 524 -0.35 12.52 17.43
C ASN A 524 -1.70 12.75 16.72
N ASP A 525 -2.77 12.98 17.49
CA ASP A 525 -4.15 13.16 17.02
C ASP A 525 -4.65 12.05 16.04
N THR A 526 -4.39 10.79 16.37
CA THR A 526 -4.62 9.62 15.50
C THR A 526 -5.85 8.79 15.90
N ALA A 527 -6.49 8.05 14.99
CA ALA A 527 -7.50 7.07 15.36
C ALA A 527 -7.41 5.79 14.51
N ASP A 528 -7.76 4.67 15.13
CA ASP A 528 -7.79 3.36 14.48
C ASP A 528 -6.42 2.94 13.87
N CYS A 529 -5.31 3.42 14.46
CA CYS A 529 -3.96 3.09 14.03
C CYS A 529 -3.38 1.90 14.81
N VAL A 530 -2.43 1.18 14.22
CA VAL A 530 -1.82 -0.03 14.80
C VAL A 530 -0.29 0.09 14.83
N VAL A 531 0.30 -0.15 15.99
CA VAL A 531 1.74 -0.29 16.20
C VAL A 531 2.00 -1.70 16.72
N LYS A 532 2.48 -2.60 15.85
CA LYS A 532 2.55 -4.03 16.15
C LYS A 532 3.92 -4.67 15.91
N GLY A 533 4.40 -5.48 16.84
CA GLY A 533 5.54 -6.36 16.60
C GLY A 533 6.85 -5.64 16.27
N ASN A 534 7.00 -4.37 16.67
CA ASN A 534 8.21 -3.59 16.41
C ASN A 534 9.26 -3.89 17.48
N LYS A 535 10.54 -3.86 17.11
CA LYS A 535 11.68 -3.86 18.02
C LYS A 535 12.17 -2.43 18.18
N ILE A 536 12.05 -1.86 19.38
CA ILE A 536 12.37 -0.46 19.66
C ILE A 536 13.42 -0.39 20.78
N ARG A 537 14.60 0.14 20.49
CA ARG A 537 15.76 0.05 21.40
C ARG A 537 16.41 1.41 21.60
N ASN A 538 16.87 1.70 22.82
CA ASN A 538 17.70 2.88 23.12
C ASN A 538 17.09 4.21 22.64
N CYS A 539 15.78 4.39 22.81
CA CYS A 539 15.11 5.62 22.43
C CYS A 539 15.11 6.62 23.60
N ALA A 540 15.61 7.85 23.39
CA ALA A 540 15.92 8.78 24.48
C ALA A 540 14.72 9.35 25.25
N ARG A 541 13.51 9.29 24.67
CA ARG A 541 12.26 9.79 25.25
C ARG A 541 11.29 8.66 25.52
N PHE A 542 10.83 7.99 24.46
CA PHE A 542 9.78 6.98 24.51
C PHE A 542 9.97 5.86 23.49
N GLY A 543 9.38 4.70 23.76
CA GLY A 543 9.20 3.64 22.76
C GLY A 543 8.01 3.92 21.85
N VAL A 544 6.81 4.05 22.44
CA VAL A 544 5.58 4.46 21.73
C VAL A 544 4.91 5.61 22.49
N CYS A 545 4.49 6.65 21.78
CA CYS A 545 3.80 7.80 22.35
C CYS A 545 2.45 7.99 21.66
N ILE A 546 1.38 8.10 22.44
CA ILE A 546 0.04 8.48 21.99
C ILE A 546 -0.30 9.80 22.69
N TRP A 547 -0.49 10.88 21.95
CA TRP A 547 -0.74 12.17 22.59
C TRP A 547 -1.52 13.12 21.71
N ARG A 548 -2.21 14.09 22.31
CA ARG A 548 -3.13 15.01 21.61
C ARG A 548 -2.60 16.44 21.68
N TRP A 549 -2.38 17.05 20.52
CA TRP A 549 -2.16 18.49 20.41
C TRP A 549 -3.45 19.22 20.07
N HIS A 550 -4.19 18.73 19.05
CA HIS A 550 -5.32 19.47 18.51
C HIS A 550 -6.65 19.07 19.18
N LEU A 551 -7.42 20.08 19.62
CA LEU A 551 -8.74 19.90 20.24
C LEU A 551 -9.87 20.17 19.24
N THR A 552 -9.95 19.39 18.14
CA THR A 552 -11.08 19.55 17.21
C THR A 552 -12.40 19.12 17.86
N LYS A 553 -13.46 19.92 17.74
CA LYS A 553 -14.79 19.58 18.24
C LYS A 553 -15.39 18.45 17.38
N GLY A 554 -15.91 17.40 18.02
CA GLY A 554 -16.68 16.38 17.31
C GLY A 554 -18.06 16.89 16.88
N PRO A 555 -18.82 16.07 16.14
CA PRO A 555 -20.23 16.33 15.78
C PRO A 555 -21.14 16.65 16.99
N ASP A 556 -20.76 16.25 18.20
CA ASP A 556 -21.44 16.62 19.45
C ASP A 556 -21.03 18.00 20.00
N GLY A 557 -20.21 18.75 19.27
CA GLY A 557 -19.69 20.06 19.66
C GLY A 557 -18.62 20.03 20.74
N LYS A 558 -18.25 18.85 21.27
CA LYS A 558 -17.24 18.70 22.33
C LYS A 558 -15.84 18.52 21.75
N PRO A 559 -14.81 19.20 22.28
CA PRO A 559 -13.43 18.99 21.82
C PRO A 559 -12.94 17.56 22.05
N GLY A 560 -12.44 16.93 20.99
CA GLY A 560 -11.58 15.75 21.06
C GLY A 560 -12.30 14.40 21.21
N THR A 561 -13.54 14.26 20.73
CA THR A 561 -14.34 13.02 20.86
C THR A 561 -13.96 11.90 19.88
N PHE A 562 -13.13 12.17 18.85
CA PHE A 562 -12.79 11.20 17.79
C PHE A 562 -11.28 11.11 17.45
N GLN A 563 -10.40 11.66 18.27
CA GLN A 563 -8.94 11.66 18.05
C GLN A 563 -8.22 11.04 19.25
N ASN A 564 -7.11 10.34 19.00
CA ASN A 564 -6.34 9.47 19.91
C ASN A 564 -7.16 8.34 20.54
N VAL A 565 -8.02 7.74 19.73
CA VAL A 565 -8.93 6.67 20.15
C VAL A 565 -8.77 5.43 19.29
N ARG A 566 -9.03 4.26 19.89
CA ARG A 566 -9.00 2.95 19.20
C ARG A 566 -7.66 2.62 18.55
N ASN A 567 -6.57 3.24 19.01
CA ASN A 567 -5.24 2.86 18.59
C ASN A 567 -4.81 1.59 19.32
N LYS A 568 -4.02 0.77 18.65
CA LYS A 568 -3.56 -0.52 19.17
C LYS A 568 -2.04 -0.58 19.20
N VAL A 569 -1.48 -0.82 20.37
CA VAL A 569 -0.05 -1.04 20.60
C VAL A 569 0.14 -2.49 21.05
N LEU A 570 0.54 -3.35 20.11
CA LEU A 570 0.43 -4.81 20.24
C LEU A 570 1.78 -5.48 20.09
N ASP A 571 2.15 -6.35 21.03
CA ASP A 571 3.27 -7.30 20.87
C ASP A 571 4.62 -6.63 20.51
N ASN A 572 4.84 -5.38 20.91
CA ASN A 572 6.10 -4.69 20.65
C ASN A 572 7.14 -5.08 21.69
N HIS A 573 8.41 -5.10 21.28
CA HIS A 573 9.56 -5.32 22.15
C HIS A 573 10.34 -4.02 22.31
N ILE A 574 10.26 -3.41 23.49
CA ILE A 574 10.83 -2.10 23.81
C ILE A 574 11.93 -2.28 24.84
N VAL A 575 13.16 -1.91 24.52
CA VAL A 575 14.34 -2.08 25.40
C VAL A 575 15.02 -0.76 25.66
N ALA A 576 15.34 -0.50 26.92
CA ALA A 576 15.96 0.73 27.41
C ALA A 576 15.23 1.99 26.90
N PRO A 577 13.91 2.12 27.14
CA PRO A 577 13.21 3.35 26.80
C PRO A 577 13.74 4.51 27.65
N GLY A 578 13.49 5.71 27.18
CA GLY A 578 14.03 6.92 27.79
C GLY A 578 13.21 7.49 28.95
N ARG A 579 13.36 8.80 29.12
CA ARG A 579 12.89 9.53 30.31
C ARG A 579 11.37 9.68 30.44
N GLU A 580 10.59 9.43 29.38
CA GLU A 580 9.13 9.60 29.41
C GLU A 580 8.47 8.29 29.85
N ALA A 581 8.45 7.28 28.99
CA ALA A 581 8.05 5.90 29.30
C ALA A 581 8.39 4.95 28.14
N GLY A 582 8.34 3.63 28.36
CA GLY A 582 8.27 2.67 27.27
C GLY A 582 7.07 2.93 26.36
N ILE A 583 5.88 3.01 26.96
CA ILE A 583 4.64 3.43 26.29
C ILE A 583 4.02 4.59 27.07
N TYR A 584 3.81 5.70 26.39
CA TYR A 584 3.18 6.91 26.94
C TYR A 584 1.84 7.16 26.24
N ALA A 585 0.78 7.43 27.00
CA ALA A 585 -0.51 7.82 26.45
C ALA A 585 -1.12 9.02 27.19
N ASP A 586 -1.49 10.06 26.44
CA ASP A 586 -2.10 11.30 26.91
C ASP A 586 -3.16 11.80 25.91
N GLY A 587 -4.10 12.61 26.37
CA GLY A 587 -4.99 13.35 25.49
C GLY A 587 -6.22 12.61 24.93
N ALA A 588 -6.31 11.28 24.80
CA ALA A 588 -7.61 10.57 24.63
C ALA A 588 -7.54 9.03 24.81
N GLY A 589 -8.70 8.39 24.99
CA GLY A 589 -8.89 7.04 25.54
C GLY A 589 -9.27 5.93 24.55
N LEU A 590 -9.77 4.79 25.04
CA LEU A 590 -10.19 3.63 24.22
C LEU A 590 -9.04 3.00 23.41
N ASN A 591 -7.80 3.14 23.86
CA ASN A 591 -6.66 2.50 23.22
C ASN A 591 -6.40 1.12 23.85
N GLU A 592 -5.84 0.22 23.05
CA GLU A 592 -5.44 -1.13 23.46
C GLU A 592 -3.92 -1.22 23.52
N ILE A 593 -3.38 -1.57 24.69
CA ILE A 593 -1.94 -1.77 24.92
C ILE A 593 -1.77 -3.20 25.40
N ILE A 594 -1.46 -4.11 24.48
CA ILE A 594 -1.58 -5.56 24.73
C ILE A 594 -0.31 -6.30 24.36
N GLY A 595 0.15 -7.21 25.22
CA GLY A 595 1.20 -8.17 24.89
C GLY A 595 2.61 -7.58 24.71
N ASN A 596 2.83 -6.30 25.08
CA ASN A 596 4.12 -5.66 24.88
C ASN A 596 5.14 -6.13 25.93
N ILE A 597 6.39 -6.29 25.51
CA ILE A 597 7.54 -6.59 26.37
C ILE A 597 8.37 -5.31 26.49
N ILE A 598 8.52 -4.80 27.71
CA ILE A 598 9.22 -3.54 27.99
C ILE A 598 10.31 -3.79 29.03
N GLU A 599 11.56 -3.70 28.60
CA GLU A 599 12.74 -3.93 29.42
C GLU A 599 13.46 -2.61 29.70
N GLY A 600 13.77 -2.37 30.96
CA GLY A 600 14.38 -1.13 31.42
C GLY A 600 15.86 -0.99 31.07
N GLY A 601 16.37 0.21 31.28
CA GLY A 601 17.78 0.57 31.21
C GLY A 601 18.04 1.73 32.17
N GLN A 602 19.28 2.23 32.24
CA GLN A 602 19.66 3.24 33.25
C GLN A 602 18.79 4.51 33.24
N ALA A 603 18.28 4.93 32.08
CA ALA A 603 17.45 6.14 31.91
C ALA A 603 15.93 5.86 31.83
N ALA A 604 15.50 4.60 31.94
CA ALA A 604 14.12 4.19 31.72
C ALA A 604 13.26 4.55 32.93
N LYS A 605 12.40 5.58 32.79
CA LYS A 605 11.62 6.10 33.91
C LYS A 605 10.43 5.19 34.26
N HIS A 606 9.53 4.95 33.31
CA HIS A 606 8.34 4.13 33.51
C HIS A 606 8.19 3.15 32.36
N GLY A 607 7.59 1.99 32.62
CA GLY A 607 7.27 1.05 31.55
C GLY A 607 6.09 1.56 30.72
N ILE A 608 4.93 1.70 31.37
CA ILE A 608 3.71 2.24 30.76
C ILE A 608 3.20 3.41 31.60
N LEU A 609 2.91 4.55 30.98
CA LEU A 609 2.31 5.72 31.63
C LEU A 609 1.05 6.16 30.88
N ILE A 610 -0.11 6.00 31.53
CA ILE A 610 -1.43 6.32 30.96
C ILE A 610 -2.05 7.49 31.72
N LYS A 611 -2.19 8.63 31.05
CA LYS A 611 -2.85 9.83 31.58
C LYS A 611 -4.29 9.99 31.11
N CYS A 612 -4.67 9.27 30.05
CA CYS A 612 -6.00 9.34 29.45
C CYS A 612 -6.94 8.24 30.00
N PRO A 613 -8.28 8.43 29.88
CA PRO A 613 -9.25 7.50 30.46
C PRO A 613 -9.54 6.29 29.56
N LYS A 614 -10.17 5.25 30.10
CA LYS A 614 -10.83 4.16 29.35
C LYS A 614 -9.93 3.37 28.38
N ASN A 615 -8.68 3.15 28.70
CA ASN A 615 -7.80 2.27 27.93
C ASN A 615 -7.79 0.86 28.49
N ARG A 616 -7.45 -0.11 27.65
CA ARG A 616 -7.23 -1.51 28.02
C ARG A 616 -5.74 -1.82 27.97
N ILE A 617 -5.17 -2.19 29.10
CA ILE A 617 -3.77 -2.53 29.28
C ILE A 617 -3.70 -3.99 29.70
N GLU A 618 -3.26 -4.88 28.81
CA GLU A 618 -3.40 -6.31 29.02
C GLU A 618 -2.15 -7.11 28.68
N ARG A 619 -1.80 -8.10 29.50
CA ARG A 619 -0.75 -9.08 29.20
C ARG A 619 0.60 -8.44 28.83
N ASN A 620 0.89 -7.25 29.34
CA ASN A 620 2.20 -6.62 29.13
C ASN A 620 3.20 -7.15 30.16
N THR A 621 4.46 -7.28 29.75
CA THR A 621 5.58 -7.60 30.64
C THR A 621 6.47 -6.37 30.77
N VAL A 622 6.70 -5.90 31.99
CA VAL A 622 7.51 -4.71 32.27
C VAL A 622 8.56 -5.01 33.33
N THR A 623 9.84 -4.84 32.98
CA THR A 623 10.95 -5.16 33.88
C THR A 623 11.97 -4.04 34.01
N GLY A 624 12.59 -3.89 35.18
CA GLY A 624 13.83 -3.12 35.34
C GLY A 624 13.71 -1.60 35.20
N MET A 625 12.55 -1.00 35.40
CA MET A 625 12.37 0.46 35.34
C MET A 625 12.98 1.16 36.58
N SER A 626 13.50 2.38 36.40
CA SER A 626 13.96 3.23 37.51
C SER A 626 12.80 3.84 38.32
N GLY A 627 11.63 3.99 37.71
CA GLY A 627 10.37 4.33 38.35
C GLY A 627 9.45 3.11 38.45
N TYR A 628 8.15 3.32 38.21
CA TYR A 628 7.15 2.25 38.25
C TYR A 628 7.09 1.44 36.95
N GLY A 629 6.64 0.18 37.06
CA GLY A 629 6.28 -0.63 35.90
C GLY A 629 5.13 -0.01 35.11
N ILE A 630 3.96 0.16 35.74
CA ILE A 630 2.79 0.80 35.12
C ILE A 630 2.29 1.95 36.01
N VAL A 631 2.02 3.11 35.40
CA VAL A 631 1.45 4.30 36.04
C VAL A 631 0.13 4.65 35.36
N ILE A 632 -0.95 4.72 36.13
CA ILE A 632 -2.29 5.10 35.66
C ILE A 632 -2.74 6.36 36.40
N LYS A 633 -2.96 7.44 35.64
CA LYS A 633 -3.53 8.70 36.13
C LYS A 633 -4.93 9.00 35.58
N GLY A 634 -5.28 8.40 34.43
CA GLY A 634 -6.57 8.60 33.79
C GLY A 634 -7.67 7.69 34.35
N LYS A 635 -8.93 8.11 34.16
CA LYS A 635 -10.07 7.41 34.77
C LYS A 635 -10.56 6.15 34.05
N GLY A 636 -11.04 5.16 34.79
CA GLY A 636 -11.78 4.01 34.24
C GLY A 636 -10.97 3.15 33.25
N ASN A 637 -9.66 3.05 33.49
CA ASN A 637 -8.78 2.15 32.74
C ASN A 637 -8.94 0.69 33.22
N ILE A 638 -8.64 -0.26 32.35
CA ILE A 638 -8.75 -1.70 32.65
C ILE A 638 -7.37 -2.35 32.50
N LEU A 639 -6.89 -2.98 33.57
CA LEU A 639 -5.61 -3.69 33.63
C LEU A 639 -5.85 -5.18 33.84
N ILE A 640 -5.44 -6.02 32.90
CA ILE A 640 -5.65 -7.48 32.96
C ILE A 640 -4.34 -8.23 32.72
N GLY A 641 -3.93 -9.12 33.63
CA GLY A 641 -2.83 -10.06 33.34
C GLY A 641 -1.46 -9.42 33.11
N ASN A 642 -1.20 -8.19 33.57
CA ASN A 642 0.10 -7.54 33.39
C ASN A 642 1.12 -8.05 34.42
N ASN A 643 2.34 -8.29 33.96
CA ASN A 643 3.45 -8.74 34.79
C ASN A 643 4.51 -7.63 34.93
N CYS A 644 4.71 -7.14 36.15
CA CYS A 644 5.65 -6.07 36.44
C CYS A 644 6.67 -6.53 37.50
N GLU A 645 7.96 -6.56 37.14
CA GLU A 645 9.03 -7.12 38.00
C GLU A 645 10.28 -6.23 38.04
N GLY A 646 10.98 -6.18 39.19
CA GLY A 646 12.28 -5.51 39.30
C GLY A 646 12.28 -3.99 39.04
N ASN A 647 11.12 -3.35 39.12
CA ASN A 647 10.96 -1.91 38.92
C ASN A 647 11.19 -1.16 40.26
N ARG A 648 12.14 -0.21 40.28
CA ARG A 648 12.66 0.39 41.52
C ARG A 648 11.61 1.13 42.35
N ALA A 649 10.67 1.85 41.73
CA ALA A 649 9.63 2.55 42.50
C ALA A 649 8.42 1.65 42.83
N GLY A 650 8.30 0.49 42.18
CA GLY A 650 7.22 -0.48 42.39
C GLY A 650 6.58 -0.97 41.08
N ALA A 651 5.73 -1.98 41.20
CA ALA A 651 5.04 -2.57 40.05
C ALA A 651 3.99 -1.63 39.44
N PHE A 652 3.17 -1.00 40.29
CA PHE A 652 2.02 -0.17 39.87
C PHE A 652 1.96 1.13 40.67
N ASN A 653 1.54 2.21 40.03
CA ASN A 653 1.09 3.45 40.66
C ASN A 653 -0.24 3.87 40.02
N ILE A 654 -1.34 3.74 40.76
CA ILE A 654 -2.69 3.94 40.26
C ILE A 654 -3.31 5.08 41.08
N GLU A 655 -3.57 6.21 40.42
CA GLU A 655 -4.09 7.43 41.05
C GLU A 655 -5.63 7.51 40.99
N ASP A 656 -6.29 6.64 40.22
CA ASP A 656 -7.76 6.62 40.06
C ASP A 656 -8.38 5.37 40.71
N PRO A 657 -9.33 5.52 41.66
CA PRO A 657 -9.98 4.38 42.32
C PRO A 657 -10.95 3.59 41.40
N GLU A 658 -11.32 4.13 40.23
CA GLU A 658 -12.24 3.46 39.28
C GLU A 658 -11.52 2.48 38.31
N VAL A 659 -10.22 2.23 38.52
CA VAL A 659 -9.44 1.31 37.68
C VAL A 659 -9.78 -0.15 38.00
N ILE A 660 -10.09 -0.93 36.97
CA ILE A 660 -10.32 -2.38 37.11
C ILE A 660 -8.97 -3.11 37.03
N LEU A 661 -8.65 -3.89 38.06
CA LEU A 661 -7.46 -4.74 38.12
C LEU A 661 -7.87 -6.21 38.19
N TRP A 662 -7.41 -7.02 37.24
CA TRP A 662 -7.66 -8.47 37.25
C TRP A 662 -6.40 -9.25 36.88
N ASP A 663 -6.00 -10.20 37.72
CA ASP A 663 -4.88 -11.13 37.48
C ASP A 663 -3.52 -10.45 37.18
N ASN A 664 -3.29 -9.24 37.71
CA ASN A 664 -2.02 -8.52 37.54
C ASN A 664 -1.02 -8.98 38.61
N ILE A 665 0.21 -9.31 38.19
CA ILE A 665 1.22 -9.92 39.04
C ILE A 665 2.32 -8.90 39.38
N PRO A 666 2.43 -8.46 40.66
CA PRO A 666 3.62 -7.78 41.16
C PRO A 666 4.64 -8.83 41.63
N LYS A 667 5.67 -9.11 40.85
CA LYS A 667 6.75 -10.00 41.30
C LYS A 667 7.84 -9.18 41.99
N VAL A 668 7.98 -9.44 43.29
CA VAL A 668 8.91 -8.89 44.29
C VAL A 668 8.40 -7.65 45.05
N GLY A 669 8.36 -7.80 46.39
CA GLY A 669 7.61 -6.98 47.33
C GLY A 669 8.09 -5.54 47.50
N VAL A 670 7.17 -4.60 47.26
CA VAL A 670 7.09 -3.28 47.93
C VAL A 670 5.61 -2.94 48.06
N GLN A 671 5.22 -2.45 49.24
CA GLN A 671 3.85 -2.16 49.67
C GLN A 671 3.06 -1.28 48.68
N ASN A 672 1.88 -1.75 48.27
CA ASN A 672 0.80 -0.87 47.81
C ASN A 672 0.41 0.03 48.99
N LYS A 673 0.76 1.33 48.95
CA LYS A 673 0.01 2.31 49.75
C LYS A 673 -1.34 2.50 49.08
N ARG A 674 -2.37 2.30 49.90
CA ARG A 674 -3.79 2.15 49.56
C ARG A 674 -4.33 3.21 48.61
#